data_AF-A0A803M3E1-F1
#
_entry.id   AF-A0A803M3E1-F1
#
_cell.length_a   1.000
_cell.length_b   1.000
_cell.length_c   1.000
_cell.angle_alpha   90.00
_cell.angle_beta   90.00
_cell.angle_gamma   90.00
#
_symmetry.space_group_name_H-M   'P 1'
#
loop_
_entity.id
_entity.type
_entity.pdbx_description
1 polymer ?
#
loop_
_entity_poly.entity_id
_entity_poly.type
_entity_poly.pdbx_seq_one_letter_code
_entity_poly.pdbx_strand_id
1 'polypeptide(L)'
;MTTNVGGVPDQPQSEHETDQVSQNLKKEQGAKRKRMKERSEVWEHFDKEDLPSGMQAICKYCGMSYKCGAKKNGTSVLWAHISRCRKYPFNTPKDSKQSLLSFKSAKEPSGGTSGLTYHKFDAGSIRKALSFMVIVDELPFKFVEGIGFRHFCGVIEPRFNVPSRITVAKDCFETYLTEKRKLKNVLKRCNSRVSLTTDTWTSIQQINYMCLTVHFIDNNWKLHKRILNFCPISSHKGDDIGKEIEKCLLDWGLENVMCITVDNASSNDTAIGYMRRKINGWKTGVLKGRFLHMRCVAHIVNLVVSDGLKTVNESVQRVRHAVRFIKQSPARLQRFKKCVLDEKINTKKGLCLDVPTRWNSTYLMLNAAIELQDAFERYSGEDPHYVVDLNERDGKGSPDSDDWNNVRRLSEFLQAFYDLTLHVSGSLYVSLNLFFHELVSVAVLMKDLVSSDDVDMCLMACRMKEKYEKYWGDPEKINLLIFIAVVLDPRYKLDYVEWMITEIYDPIVASKLVDNVKVALNALYEEYRVSSSNDVNREEVSSSKDGKTPLSPKHKKIEVLKSKYKKHKCERDGDAKIELDKYLEEDTAEDIDEFDILSWWKFNCSRTSPPRMSNSAASITLWFILILQARVLPTAARWSSQTSTKFYDFKVQMTRVTKLCNTKDIVTVNGMYPGPVLYAREDDRVTVKVTNDSPYNITIHWHGVRQKLSCWYDGPSYITQCPIQPGNTFTYKFTMVEQKGTLLWHAHSSWLRGTVYGAIVAYPKTGVPYPLKPPYEEHIILLGEYWLKDLVQLEHDVLSSGGSPPPADAFTINGHPGPNYNCSTNDTYTLEVLPGKTYLLRIINAALNMEQFFAIAKHNLTIVEADGAYTKPLTVSQIMLGPGQTINALVTTDQQIGKYSMSVGPYMSARNVTFQKIVSIGYFQYSGYTSNNFPLSSTPLPSFNDTLVIKTVMDGLRSLGAVNVPREIDTNLFITIGINVQKCTSKYPSHCKGINGGVMAASMNNVSFREPNISLLEAYYMKINGQFTEDFPDFPLQVYDFVNQAPNDIPNDTQSIIGTRTKVIEYGSRVQIILQDTGTVTTENHPIHLHGHSFYVVGYGAGDYTPQAASFNLVDPPYLNTIGVPAGGWAAIRFVADNPGVWYMHCHMEVHMSWGLSVVLIVKNGQGQQETLPRPPTDRPRC
;
A
#
# COMPACT_ATOMS: atom_id res chain seq x y z
N MET A 1 -59.81 -9.75 -7.97
CA MET A 1 -61.08 -10.10 -8.64
C MET A 1 -60.88 -11.45 -9.34
N THR A 2 -61.97 -12.19 -9.51
CA THR A 2 -62.28 -13.24 -10.54
C THR A 2 -61.25 -13.46 -11.67
N THR A 3 -60.98 -14.68 -12.17
CA THR A 3 -61.57 -16.02 -11.92
C THR A 3 -60.63 -17.16 -12.38
N ASN A 4 -60.99 -18.42 -12.06
CA ASN A 4 -60.28 -19.65 -12.46
C ASN A 4 -61.03 -20.41 -13.62
N VAL A 5 -60.61 -21.65 -13.94
CA VAL A 5 -61.08 -22.57 -15.04
C VAL A 5 -60.32 -22.35 -16.36
N GLY A 6 -59.87 -23.34 -17.14
CA GLY A 6 -59.94 -24.83 -17.14
C GLY A 6 -59.82 -25.33 -18.60
N GLY A 7 -59.45 -26.56 -18.97
CA GLY A 7 -59.14 -27.80 -18.21
C GLY A 7 -58.24 -28.77 -19.02
N VAL A 8 -58.22 -30.07 -18.66
CA VAL A 8 -57.16 -31.04 -19.07
C VAL A 8 -57.72 -32.41 -19.49
N PRO A 9 -57.30 -32.93 -20.65
CA PRO A 9 -56.70 -34.28 -20.78
C PRO A 9 -55.34 -34.21 -21.55
N ASP A 10 -54.61 -35.26 -21.96
CA ASP A 10 -54.85 -36.72 -21.92
C ASP A 10 -53.56 -37.52 -21.58
N GLN A 11 -53.71 -38.81 -21.21
CA GLN A 11 -52.66 -39.74 -20.74
C GLN A 11 -52.87 -41.15 -21.42
N PRO A 12 -52.18 -42.31 -21.12
CA PRO A 12 -51.85 -42.83 -19.77
C PRO A 12 -50.60 -43.78 -19.61
N GLN A 13 -50.35 -44.17 -18.34
CA GLN A 13 -49.83 -45.49 -17.84
C GLN A 13 -48.42 -46.00 -18.26
N SER A 14 -47.65 -46.78 -17.47
CA SER A 14 -47.73 -47.31 -16.06
C SER A 14 -46.27 -47.67 -15.63
N GLU A 15 -45.86 -48.15 -14.45
CA GLU A 15 -46.45 -48.69 -13.19
C GLU A 15 -45.97 -47.85 -11.96
N HIS A 16 -46.54 -47.83 -10.74
CA HIS A 16 -47.02 -48.83 -9.75
C HIS A 16 -45.89 -49.52 -8.93
N GLU A 17 -45.89 -49.51 -7.57
CA GLU A 17 -46.74 -48.78 -6.60
C GLU A 17 -46.05 -48.57 -5.23
N THR A 18 -46.72 -47.90 -4.28
CA THR A 18 -46.21 -47.30 -3.03
C THR A 18 -46.50 -48.07 -1.73
N ASP A 19 -45.66 -47.79 -0.72
CA ASP A 19 -45.88 -47.82 0.75
C ASP A 19 -47.19 -48.38 1.34
N GLN A 20 -47.07 -49.20 2.40
CA GLN A 20 -47.93 -49.03 3.59
C GLN A 20 -47.43 -49.65 4.92
N VAL A 21 -47.81 -48.96 6.02
CA VAL A 21 -47.99 -49.43 7.42
C VAL A 21 -46.75 -49.76 8.28
N SER A 22 -46.91 -49.49 9.58
CA SER A 22 -45.89 -49.48 10.64
C SER A 22 -45.95 -50.70 11.59
N GLN A 23 -44.92 -50.79 12.44
CA GLN A 23 -44.80 -51.55 13.71
C GLN A 23 -44.14 -52.95 13.66
N ASN A 24 -43.31 -53.18 14.69
CA ASN A 24 -42.91 -54.48 15.28
C ASN A 24 -42.46 -55.59 14.31
N LEU A 25 -41.16 -55.81 14.10
CA LEU A 25 -40.35 -56.52 15.10
C LEU A 25 -38.84 -56.32 14.90
N LYS A 26 -38.09 -56.19 16.01
CA LYS A 26 -36.63 -56.36 16.01
C LYS A 26 -36.28 -57.83 16.23
N LYS A 27 -35.52 -58.45 15.35
CA LYS A 27 -34.55 -59.51 15.69
C LYS A 27 -33.47 -59.66 14.61
N GLU A 28 -32.27 -60.05 15.05
CA GLU A 28 -31.30 -60.97 14.42
C GLU A 28 -31.29 -61.08 12.87
N GLN A 29 -30.20 -60.86 12.11
CA GLN A 29 -28.74 -60.94 12.37
C GLN A 29 -28.00 -60.00 11.37
N GLY A 30 -26.75 -59.56 11.54
CA GLY A 30 -25.77 -59.68 12.64
C GLY A 30 -24.64 -58.63 12.46
N ALA A 31 -24.08 -58.11 13.56
CA ALA A 31 -23.30 -56.86 13.50
C ALA A 31 -21.77 -57.02 13.33
N LYS A 32 -21.19 -56.42 12.27
CA LYS A 32 -19.74 -56.13 12.23
C LYS A 32 -19.41 -55.00 13.23
N ARG A 33 -18.78 -55.36 14.36
CA ARG A 33 -18.36 -54.43 15.43
C ARG A 33 -17.42 -53.33 14.89
N LYS A 34 -17.70 -52.06 15.22
CA LYS A 34 -16.68 -50.99 15.15
C LYS A 34 -15.52 -51.34 16.10
N ARG A 35 -14.27 -51.20 15.62
CA ARG A 35 -13.06 -51.38 16.43
C ARG A 35 -13.02 -50.29 17.52
N MET A 36 -13.02 -50.70 18.79
CA MET A 36 -13.07 -49.76 19.92
C MET A 36 -11.76 -48.96 20.03
N LYS A 37 -11.86 -47.65 20.29
CA LYS A 37 -10.68 -46.80 20.52
C LYS A 37 -9.91 -47.30 21.76
N GLU A 38 -8.59 -47.33 21.70
CA GLU A 38 -7.77 -47.93 22.75
C GLU A 38 -7.74 -47.07 24.02
N ARG A 39 -7.67 -47.73 25.19
CA ARG A 39 -7.91 -47.10 26.51
C ARG A 39 -6.66 -46.58 27.23
N SER A 40 -5.48 -46.55 26.58
CA SER A 40 -4.23 -46.16 27.25
C SER A 40 -3.28 -45.46 26.28
N GLU A 41 -2.85 -44.25 26.65
CA GLU A 41 -1.97 -43.37 25.88
C GLU A 41 -0.60 -43.99 25.59
N VAL A 42 -0.18 -45.01 26.34
CA VAL A 42 1.07 -45.75 26.12
C VAL A 42 1.21 -46.30 24.69
N TRP A 43 0.08 -46.58 24.03
CA TRP A 43 0.05 -47.10 22.66
C TRP A 43 0.37 -46.07 21.58
N GLU A 44 0.47 -44.78 21.93
CA GLU A 44 1.03 -43.79 21.00
C GLU A 44 2.55 -44.03 20.80
N HIS A 45 3.22 -44.60 21.80
CA HIS A 45 4.67 -44.81 21.88
C HIS A 45 5.14 -46.23 21.51
N PHE A 46 4.22 -47.16 21.24
CA PHE A 46 4.51 -48.56 20.88
C PHE A 46 3.66 -49.02 19.69
N ASP A 47 4.26 -49.78 18.77
CA ASP A 47 3.53 -50.49 17.71
C ASP A 47 3.24 -51.94 18.12
N LYS A 48 2.30 -52.60 17.44
CA LYS A 48 1.88 -53.99 17.74
C LYS A 48 2.09 -54.91 16.55
N GLU A 49 2.66 -56.07 16.82
CA GLU A 49 2.76 -57.18 15.86
C GLU A 49 2.05 -58.42 16.41
N ASP A 50 1.23 -59.06 15.57
CA ASP A 50 0.62 -60.37 15.86
C ASP A 50 1.49 -61.48 15.26
N LEU A 51 2.38 -62.04 16.07
CA LEU A 51 3.18 -63.21 15.72
C LEU A 51 2.47 -64.51 16.14
N PRO A 52 2.75 -65.67 15.48
CA PRO A 52 2.15 -66.96 15.85
C PRO A 52 2.41 -67.39 17.31
N SER A 53 3.43 -66.83 17.96
CA SER A 53 3.77 -67.03 19.38
C SER A 53 3.08 -66.05 20.36
N GLY A 54 2.18 -65.20 19.85
CA GLY A 54 1.39 -64.22 20.59
C GLY A 54 1.77 -62.77 20.32
N MET A 55 0.79 -61.86 20.46
CA MET A 55 0.93 -60.42 20.22
C MET A 55 2.09 -59.78 21.02
N GLN A 56 2.90 -58.97 20.35
CA GLN A 56 4.00 -58.20 20.93
C GLN A 56 3.85 -56.70 20.67
N ALA A 57 4.46 -55.89 21.55
CA ALA A 57 4.50 -54.44 21.52
C ALA A 57 5.95 -53.96 21.38
N ILE A 58 6.27 -53.18 20.34
CA ILE A 58 7.63 -52.73 20.00
C ILE A 58 7.76 -51.24 20.30
N CYS A 59 8.80 -50.83 21.05
CA CYS A 59 9.00 -49.43 21.41
C CYS A 59 9.55 -48.61 20.24
N LYS A 60 8.82 -47.55 19.82
CA LYS A 60 9.17 -46.66 18.71
C LYS A 60 10.53 -45.96 18.84
N TYR A 61 11.03 -45.81 20.07
CA TYR A 61 12.28 -45.07 20.35
C TYR A 61 13.52 -45.96 20.50
N CYS A 62 13.36 -47.27 20.74
CA CYS A 62 14.50 -48.17 20.99
C CYS A 62 14.42 -49.56 20.37
N GLY A 63 13.30 -49.94 19.75
CA GLY A 63 13.12 -51.22 19.06
C GLY A 63 12.93 -52.45 19.96
N MET A 64 12.99 -52.33 21.29
CA MET A 64 12.75 -53.49 22.18
C MET A 64 11.28 -53.91 22.17
N SER A 65 11.04 -55.23 22.07
CA SER A 65 9.71 -55.83 22.06
C SER A 65 9.29 -56.41 23.42
N TYR A 66 7.97 -56.39 23.68
CA TYR A 66 7.35 -56.83 24.93
C TYR A 66 6.05 -57.58 24.66
N LYS A 67 5.84 -58.77 25.25
CA LYS A 67 4.62 -59.57 25.02
C LYS A 67 3.37 -58.89 25.63
N CYS A 68 2.29 -58.71 24.85
CA CYS A 68 1.12 -57.91 25.24
C CYS A 68 -0.24 -58.64 25.08
N GLY A 69 -0.37 -59.83 25.68
CA GLY A 69 -1.62 -60.61 25.64
C GLY A 69 -2.75 -60.06 26.52
N ALA A 70 -3.89 -59.69 25.91
CA ALA A 70 -5.04 -58.99 26.50
C ALA A 70 -5.79 -59.67 27.67
N LYS A 71 -5.35 -60.84 28.15
CA LYS A 71 -5.87 -61.53 29.34
C LYS A 71 -4.81 -61.85 30.41
N LYS A 72 -3.53 -61.53 30.19
CA LYS A 72 -2.43 -61.83 31.15
C LYS A 72 -1.41 -60.70 31.35
N ASN A 73 -1.18 -59.84 30.34
CA ASN A 73 -0.12 -58.83 30.40
C ASN A 73 -0.72 -57.41 30.28
N GLY A 74 -0.60 -56.61 31.34
CA GLY A 74 -1.09 -55.23 31.39
C GLY A 74 -0.10 -54.20 30.80
N THR A 75 -0.59 -52.99 30.50
CA THR A 75 0.20 -51.88 29.94
C THR A 75 1.27 -51.31 30.88
N SER A 76 1.26 -51.69 32.16
CA SER A 76 2.22 -51.21 33.18
C SER A 76 3.68 -51.46 32.81
N VAL A 77 3.98 -52.57 32.11
CA VAL A 77 5.35 -52.90 31.65
C VAL A 77 5.83 -51.91 30.58
N LEU A 78 4.91 -51.45 29.72
CA LEU A 78 5.20 -50.50 28.64
C LEU A 78 5.48 -49.10 29.21
N TRP A 79 4.73 -48.68 30.24
CA TRP A 79 5.01 -47.46 31.00
C TRP A 79 6.33 -47.55 31.80
N ALA A 80 6.61 -48.68 32.44
CA ALA A 80 7.88 -48.95 33.12
C ALA A 80 9.09 -48.96 32.17
N HIS A 81 8.88 -49.28 30.89
CA HIS A 81 9.87 -49.12 29.84
C HIS A 81 10.07 -47.64 29.45
N ILE A 82 9.01 -46.91 29.08
CA ILE A 82 9.11 -45.49 28.65
C ILE A 82 9.83 -44.65 29.71
N SER A 83 9.42 -44.80 30.97
CA SER A 83 10.00 -44.11 32.13
C SER A 83 11.48 -44.44 32.41
N ARG A 84 12.09 -45.37 31.66
CA ARG A 84 13.52 -45.75 31.74
C ARG A 84 14.23 -45.75 30.38
N CYS A 85 13.54 -45.42 29.29
CA CYS A 85 14.07 -45.50 27.94
C CYS A 85 15.00 -44.32 27.64
N ARG A 86 16.31 -44.57 27.58
CA ARG A 86 17.35 -43.54 27.32
C ARG A 86 17.22 -42.83 25.96
N LYS A 87 16.46 -43.39 25.01
CA LYS A 87 16.17 -42.79 23.70
C LYS A 87 14.82 -42.05 23.65
N TYR A 88 14.04 -42.06 24.73
CA TYR A 88 12.81 -41.28 24.81
C TYR A 88 13.14 -39.80 25.08
N PRO A 89 12.64 -38.82 24.28
CA PRO A 89 13.10 -37.43 24.35
C PRO A 89 12.99 -36.74 25.72
N PHE A 90 12.03 -37.16 26.56
CA PHE A 90 11.81 -36.62 27.90
C PHE A 90 12.65 -37.29 29.00
N ASN A 91 13.42 -38.35 28.68
CA ASN A 91 14.25 -39.14 29.59
C ASN A 91 15.75 -39.13 29.20
N THR A 92 16.18 -38.15 28.42
CA THR A 92 17.61 -37.84 28.26
C THR A 92 18.24 -37.52 29.62
N PRO A 93 19.51 -37.90 29.88
CA PRO A 93 20.12 -37.70 31.18
C PRO A 93 20.12 -36.23 31.61
N LYS A 94 19.80 -35.97 32.88
CA LYS A 94 20.06 -34.68 33.52
C LYS A 94 21.57 -34.52 33.71
N ASP A 95 22.28 -34.07 32.67
CA ASP A 95 23.67 -33.65 32.82
C ASP A 95 23.70 -32.32 33.60
N SER A 96 23.86 -32.43 34.92
CA SER A 96 23.50 -31.41 35.90
C SER A 96 24.51 -30.26 36.03
N LYS A 97 25.28 -30.00 34.97
CA LYS A 97 26.47 -29.13 35.00
C LYS A 97 26.45 -27.94 34.04
N GLN A 98 25.45 -27.77 33.18
CA GLN A 98 25.40 -26.61 32.28
C GLN A 98 24.01 -25.95 32.23
N SER A 99 23.80 -24.99 33.15
CA SER A 99 22.68 -24.05 33.10
C SER A 99 22.98 -22.91 32.13
N LEU A 100 22.11 -22.69 31.13
CA LEU A 100 22.21 -21.52 30.25
C LEU A 100 22.07 -20.22 31.05
N LEU A 101 23.18 -19.51 31.20
CA LEU A 101 23.26 -18.16 31.77
C LEU A 101 22.72 -17.16 30.74
N SER A 102 21.83 -16.28 31.19
CA SER A 102 21.26 -15.22 30.37
C SER A 102 21.43 -13.86 31.06
N PHE A 103 21.88 -12.88 30.27
CA PHE A 103 22.02 -11.50 30.69
C PHE A 103 20.68 -10.77 30.52
N LYS A 104 20.16 -10.15 31.58
CA LYS A 104 19.03 -9.24 31.45
C LYS A 104 19.46 -8.00 30.66
N SER A 105 18.86 -7.80 29.50
CA SER A 105 19.00 -6.56 28.73
C SER A 105 18.32 -5.39 29.48
N ALA A 106 19.01 -4.25 29.58
CA ALA A 106 18.55 -3.08 30.32
C ALA A 106 17.49 -2.30 29.52
N LYS A 107 16.23 -2.79 29.53
CA LYS A 107 15.06 -2.12 28.93
C LYS A 107 13.80 -2.11 29.81
N GLU A 108 13.97 -2.07 31.14
CA GLU A 108 12.92 -1.57 32.06
C GLU A 108 13.41 -0.28 32.74
N PRO A 109 12.58 0.77 32.88
CA PRO A 109 12.98 2.10 33.36
C PRO A 109 13.04 2.20 34.90
N SER A 110 13.48 1.15 35.58
CA SER A 110 13.71 1.10 37.02
C SER A 110 15.15 0.66 37.29
N GLY A 111 15.94 1.54 37.90
CA GLY A 111 17.37 1.33 38.08
C GLY A 111 17.69 0.12 38.97
N GLY A 112 18.24 -0.94 38.36
CA GLY A 112 18.70 -2.14 39.05
C GLY A 112 19.93 -2.71 38.33
N THR A 113 20.92 -3.14 39.11
CA THR A 113 22.20 -3.65 38.58
C THR A 113 22.04 -4.97 37.81
N SER A 114 22.90 -5.18 36.82
CA SER A 114 22.87 -6.28 35.86
C SER A 114 23.28 -7.63 36.49
N GLY A 115 22.35 -8.24 37.23
CA GLY A 115 22.50 -9.60 37.75
C GLY A 115 22.37 -10.69 36.68
N LEU A 116 23.28 -11.67 36.72
CA LEU A 116 23.19 -12.92 35.96
C LEU A 116 21.94 -13.71 36.37
N THR A 117 21.22 -14.27 35.40
CA THR A 117 20.04 -15.11 35.68
C THR A 117 20.04 -16.39 34.83
N TYR A 118 19.51 -17.48 35.39
CA TYR A 118 19.39 -18.76 34.70
C TYR A 118 18.11 -18.79 33.86
N HIS A 119 18.22 -19.18 32.58
CA HIS A 119 17.04 -19.29 31.72
C HIS A 119 16.18 -20.51 32.10
N LYS A 120 14.99 -20.26 32.67
CA LYS A 120 13.97 -21.27 32.97
C LYS A 120 12.81 -21.12 32.00
N PHE A 121 12.44 -22.22 31.33
CA PHE A 121 11.26 -22.29 30.46
C PHE A 121 9.98 -21.92 31.22
N ASP A 122 9.24 -20.94 30.70
CA ASP A 122 7.91 -20.55 31.13
C ASP A 122 6.99 -20.31 29.91
N ALA A 123 6.06 -21.21 29.67
CA ALA A 123 5.06 -21.09 28.62
C ALA A 123 4.11 -19.89 28.81
N GLY A 124 3.96 -19.37 30.04
CA GLY A 124 3.16 -18.17 30.32
C GLY A 124 3.79 -16.91 29.72
N SER A 125 5.09 -16.73 29.90
CA SER A 125 5.84 -15.61 29.31
C SER A 125 5.89 -15.68 27.78
N ILE A 126 6.06 -16.89 27.21
CA ILE A 126 6.03 -17.08 25.74
C ILE A 126 4.64 -16.71 25.18
N ARG A 127 3.53 -17.11 25.83
CA ARG A 127 2.17 -16.69 25.42
C ARG A 127 1.96 -15.18 25.49
N LYS A 128 2.48 -14.50 26.52
CA LYS A 128 2.43 -13.04 26.61
C LYS A 128 3.19 -12.35 25.48
N ALA A 129 4.38 -12.85 25.14
CA ALA A 129 5.16 -12.35 24.01
C ALA A 129 4.43 -12.57 22.67
N LEU A 130 3.78 -13.73 22.51
CA LEU A 130 2.97 -14.06 21.33
C LEU A 130 1.75 -13.13 21.18
N SER A 131 1.02 -12.84 22.26
CA SER A 131 -0.06 -11.85 22.23
C SER A 131 0.44 -10.44 21.97
N PHE A 132 1.60 -10.05 22.49
CA PHE A 132 2.21 -8.76 22.22
C PHE A 132 2.55 -8.59 20.73
N MET A 133 3.21 -9.59 20.12
CA MET A 133 3.51 -9.65 18.69
C MET A 133 2.23 -9.53 17.85
N VAL A 134 1.20 -10.33 18.16
CA VAL A 134 -0.10 -10.28 17.47
C VAL A 134 -0.81 -8.92 17.58
N ILE A 135 -0.61 -8.18 18.66
CA ILE A 135 -1.18 -6.83 18.85
C ILE A 135 -0.34 -5.74 18.15
N VAL A 136 0.99 -5.84 18.18
CA VAL A 136 1.90 -4.80 17.65
C VAL A 136 2.08 -4.90 16.14
N ASP A 137 2.08 -6.12 15.60
CA ASP A 137 2.29 -6.42 14.18
C ASP A 137 0.95 -6.66 13.43
N GLU A 138 -0.18 -6.29 14.06
CA GLU A 138 -1.56 -6.37 13.56
C GLU A 138 -1.99 -7.72 12.96
N LEU A 139 -1.39 -8.82 13.44
CA LEU A 139 -1.55 -10.15 12.86
C LEU A 139 -2.95 -10.76 13.11
N PRO A 140 -3.57 -11.43 12.11
CA PRO A 140 -4.81 -12.17 12.33
C PRO A 140 -4.64 -13.28 13.37
N PHE A 141 -5.58 -13.45 14.31
CA PHE A 141 -5.49 -14.50 15.36
C PHE A 141 -5.28 -15.93 14.82
N LYS A 142 -5.63 -16.21 13.55
CA LYS A 142 -5.39 -17.51 12.88
C LYS A 142 -3.91 -17.77 12.60
N PHE A 143 -3.03 -16.77 12.65
CA PHE A 143 -1.58 -16.89 12.40
C PHE A 143 -0.93 -18.04 13.17
N VAL A 144 -1.30 -18.23 14.44
CA VAL A 144 -0.76 -19.29 15.32
C VAL A 144 -1.23 -20.72 14.98
N GLU A 145 -2.18 -20.83 14.05
CA GLU A 145 -2.63 -22.09 13.46
C GLU A 145 -1.89 -22.43 12.17
N GLY A 146 -1.06 -21.52 11.64
CA GLY A 146 -0.19 -21.74 10.50
C GLY A 146 0.91 -22.76 10.79
N ILE A 147 1.13 -23.67 9.84
CA ILE A 147 2.08 -24.79 10.00
C ILE A 147 3.51 -24.27 10.19
N GLY A 148 3.92 -23.25 9.42
CA GLY A 148 5.24 -22.61 9.55
C GLY A 148 5.50 -22.04 10.95
N PHE A 149 4.55 -21.29 11.53
CA PHE A 149 4.69 -20.76 12.90
C PHE A 149 4.75 -21.88 13.95
N ARG A 150 3.97 -22.95 13.77
CA ARG A 150 3.99 -24.11 14.67
C ARG A 150 5.30 -24.89 14.59
N HIS A 151 5.86 -25.05 13.39
CA HIS A 151 7.18 -25.64 13.19
C HIS A 151 8.28 -24.76 13.81
N PHE A 152 8.26 -23.45 13.56
CA PHE A 152 9.17 -22.46 14.16
C PHE A 152 9.18 -22.52 15.70
N CYS A 153 8.00 -22.51 16.35
CA CYS A 153 7.91 -22.71 17.80
C CYS A 153 8.43 -24.09 18.23
N GLY A 154 8.10 -25.15 17.49
CA GLY A 154 8.57 -26.52 17.79
C GLY A 154 10.08 -26.73 17.64
N VAL A 155 10.76 -25.91 16.82
CA VAL A 155 12.22 -25.90 16.69
C VAL A 155 12.88 -25.07 17.80
N ILE A 156 12.33 -23.90 18.14
CA ILE A 156 12.91 -23.00 19.16
C ILE A 156 12.70 -23.55 20.59
N GLU A 157 11.52 -24.09 20.88
CA GLU A 157 11.20 -24.64 22.19
C GLU A 157 10.19 -25.78 22.04
N PRO A 158 10.66 -27.04 21.84
CA PRO A 158 9.80 -28.21 21.65
C PRO A 158 8.80 -28.47 22.79
N ARG A 159 8.98 -27.85 23.97
CA ARG A 159 8.03 -27.94 25.11
C ARG A 159 6.88 -26.94 25.01
N PHE A 160 6.91 -25.99 24.07
CA PHE A 160 5.89 -24.97 23.91
C PHE A 160 4.75 -25.42 22.99
N ASN A 161 3.68 -25.94 23.61
CA ASN A 161 2.43 -26.23 22.90
C ASN A 161 1.76 -24.93 22.41
N VAL A 162 1.81 -24.70 21.10
CA VAL A 162 1.28 -23.47 20.48
C VAL A 162 -0.23 -23.33 20.68
N PRO A 163 -0.72 -22.19 21.21
CA PRO A 163 -2.15 -21.97 21.46
C PRO A 163 -3.01 -21.93 20.18
N SER A 164 -4.31 -22.17 20.32
CA SER A 164 -5.30 -21.99 19.23
C SER A 164 -5.60 -20.51 18.97
N ARG A 165 -6.21 -20.17 17.82
CA ARG A 165 -6.66 -18.80 17.54
C ARG A 165 -7.64 -18.26 18.58
N ILE A 166 -8.46 -19.14 19.16
CA ILE A 166 -9.43 -18.81 20.22
C ILE A 166 -8.68 -18.51 21.53
N THR A 167 -7.63 -19.28 21.81
CA THR A 167 -6.75 -19.07 22.97
C THR A 167 -5.98 -17.76 22.85
N VAL A 168 -5.42 -17.45 21.67
CA VAL A 168 -4.68 -16.19 21.45
C VAL A 168 -5.61 -14.98 21.43
N ALA A 169 -6.81 -15.07 20.85
CA ALA A 169 -7.82 -14.01 20.97
C ALA A 169 -8.17 -13.72 22.45
N LYS A 170 -8.28 -14.75 23.29
CA LYS A 170 -8.45 -14.61 24.74
C LYS A 170 -7.22 -14.01 25.42
N ASP A 171 -6.01 -14.45 25.07
CA ASP A 171 -4.77 -13.93 25.66
C ASP A 171 -4.56 -12.46 25.30
N CYS A 172 -4.85 -12.05 24.06
CA CYS A 172 -4.85 -10.64 23.65
C CYS A 172 -5.95 -9.83 24.35
N PHE A 173 -7.12 -10.42 24.62
CA PHE A 173 -8.16 -9.77 25.42
C PHE A 173 -7.76 -9.62 26.90
N GLU A 174 -7.06 -10.60 27.49
CA GLU A 174 -6.47 -10.48 28.82
C GLU A 174 -5.33 -9.46 28.89
N THR A 175 -4.56 -9.30 27.79
CA THR A 175 -3.63 -8.18 27.63
C THR A 175 -4.37 -6.85 27.61
N TYR A 176 -5.45 -6.71 26.83
CA TYR A 176 -6.32 -5.53 26.87
C TYR A 176 -6.89 -5.28 28.28
N LEU A 177 -7.41 -6.30 28.98
CA LEU A 177 -7.91 -6.16 30.35
C LEU A 177 -6.79 -5.74 31.33
N THR A 178 -5.54 -6.14 31.08
CA THR A 178 -4.38 -5.80 31.91
C THR A 178 -3.89 -4.38 31.66
N GLU A 179 -3.80 -3.94 30.40
CA GLU A 179 -3.49 -2.55 30.08
C GLU A 179 -4.65 -1.60 30.45
N LYS A 180 -5.91 -2.05 30.34
CA LYS A 180 -7.09 -1.36 30.87
C LYS A 180 -7.01 -1.21 32.38
N ARG A 181 -6.61 -2.24 33.14
CA ARG A 181 -6.36 -2.15 34.59
C ARG A 181 -5.24 -1.16 34.91
N LYS A 182 -4.13 -1.17 34.17
CA LYS A 182 -3.05 -0.16 34.32
C LYS A 182 -3.54 1.26 34.02
N LEU A 183 -4.26 1.47 32.92
CA LEU A 183 -4.76 2.79 32.52
C LEU A 183 -5.84 3.31 33.50
N LYS A 184 -6.74 2.45 34.00
CA LYS A 184 -7.63 2.80 35.14
C LYS A 184 -6.84 3.25 36.36
N ASN A 185 -5.72 2.61 36.68
CA ASN A 185 -4.86 3.02 37.80
C ASN A 185 -4.11 4.34 37.53
N VAL A 186 -3.75 4.66 36.28
CA VAL A 186 -3.19 5.97 35.91
C VAL A 186 -4.25 7.06 36.02
N LEU A 187 -5.45 6.82 35.48
CA LEU A 187 -6.58 7.76 35.53
C LEU A 187 -7.04 8.04 36.97
N LYS A 188 -7.03 7.03 37.85
CA LYS A 188 -7.28 7.19 39.30
C LYS A 188 -6.16 7.88 40.08
N ARG A 189 -4.97 8.06 39.49
CA ARG A 189 -3.82 8.77 40.07
C ARG A 189 -3.61 10.14 39.44
N CYS A 190 -4.39 10.52 38.44
CA CYS A 190 -4.43 11.88 37.91
C CYS A 190 -5.36 12.70 38.80
N ASN A 191 -4.81 13.75 39.41
CA ASN A 191 -5.61 14.71 40.18
C ASN A 191 -6.31 15.74 39.27
N SER A 192 -6.00 15.73 37.97
CA SER A 192 -6.69 16.47 36.92
C SER A 192 -8.04 15.83 36.59
N ARG A 193 -8.98 16.64 36.10
CA ARG A 193 -10.22 16.11 35.49
C ARG A 193 -9.96 15.50 34.12
N VAL A 194 -10.90 14.70 33.63
CA VAL A 194 -10.84 14.14 32.28
C VAL A 194 -11.93 14.76 31.41
N SER A 195 -11.78 14.74 30.10
CA SER A 195 -12.87 15.06 29.19
C SER A 195 -12.89 14.10 28.00
N LEU A 196 -13.97 14.15 27.21
CA LEU A 196 -14.33 13.09 26.27
C LEU A 196 -14.64 13.62 24.87
N THR A 197 -14.24 12.89 23.84
CA THR A 197 -14.79 13.04 22.48
C THR A 197 -15.50 11.78 22.08
N THR A 198 -16.68 11.94 21.48
CA THR A 198 -17.39 10.86 20.82
C THR A 198 -17.71 11.24 19.38
N ASP A 199 -17.61 10.25 18.49
CA ASP A 199 -17.90 10.36 17.06
C ASP A 199 -18.61 9.08 16.63
N THR A 200 -19.53 9.19 15.67
CA THR A 200 -20.37 8.07 15.20
C THR A 200 -20.43 8.01 13.69
N TRP A 201 -20.32 6.81 13.13
CA TRP A 201 -20.38 6.60 11.68
C TRP A 201 -21.07 5.29 11.31
N THR A 202 -21.67 5.27 10.12
CA THR A 202 -22.23 4.07 9.49
C THR A 202 -21.16 3.41 8.61
N SER A 203 -20.91 2.13 8.82
CA SER A 203 -20.05 1.31 7.96
C SER A 203 -20.74 0.90 6.66
N ILE A 204 -19.96 0.42 5.68
CA ILE A 204 -20.50 -0.15 4.42
C ILE A 204 -21.41 -1.37 4.62
N GLN A 205 -21.41 -1.97 5.83
CA GLN A 205 -22.30 -3.06 6.22
C GLN A 205 -23.60 -2.56 6.88
N GLN A 206 -23.86 -1.24 6.86
CA GLN A 206 -24.95 -0.55 7.58
C GLN A 206 -24.93 -0.71 9.11
N ILE A 207 -23.80 -1.17 9.67
CA ILE A 207 -23.57 -1.20 11.12
C ILE A 207 -23.04 0.16 11.56
N ASN A 208 -23.70 0.78 12.53
CA ASN A 208 -23.24 2.02 13.16
C ASN A 208 -22.23 1.73 14.27
N TYR A 209 -21.17 2.53 14.32
CA TYR A 209 -20.14 2.47 15.37
C TYR A 209 -20.02 3.80 16.10
N MET A 210 -19.66 3.74 17.38
CA MET A 210 -19.30 4.87 18.22
C MET A 210 -17.89 4.66 18.79
N CYS A 211 -17.04 5.68 18.69
CA CYS A 211 -15.72 5.71 19.33
C CYS A 211 -15.69 6.76 20.44
N LEU A 212 -15.46 6.34 21.69
CA LEU A 212 -15.27 7.24 22.83
C LEU A 212 -13.78 7.33 23.17
N THR A 213 -13.22 8.53 23.11
CA THR A 213 -11.82 8.81 23.45
C THR A 213 -11.73 9.74 24.64
N VAL A 214 -10.93 9.38 25.66
CA VAL A 214 -10.59 10.23 26.80
C VAL A 214 -9.31 10.98 26.53
N HIS A 215 -9.22 12.21 27.04
CA HIS A 215 -7.99 12.99 26.99
C HIS A 215 -7.78 13.72 28.31
N PHE A 216 -6.57 13.60 28.84
CA PHE A 216 -6.18 13.99 30.21
C PHE A 216 -4.71 14.45 30.23
N ILE A 217 -4.33 15.25 31.22
CA ILE A 217 -2.93 15.60 31.50
C ILE A 217 -2.45 14.75 32.68
N ASP A 218 -1.28 14.12 32.55
CA ASP A 218 -0.67 13.36 33.64
C ASP A 218 0.04 14.25 34.68
N ASN A 219 0.45 13.66 35.81
CA ASN A 219 1.15 14.37 36.87
C ASN A 219 2.56 14.88 36.45
N ASN A 220 3.03 14.57 35.24
CA ASN A 220 4.26 15.11 34.63
C ASN A 220 3.97 16.30 33.70
N TRP A 221 2.72 16.79 33.64
CA TRP A 221 2.23 17.84 32.75
C TRP A 221 2.23 17.45 31.26
N LYS A 222 2.08 16.16 30.94
CA LYS A 222 1.98 15.67 29.57
C LYS A 222 0.54 15.40 29.15
N LEU A 223 0.13 15.97 28.02
CA LEU A 223 -1.16 15.69 27.38
C LEU A 223 -1.22 14.27 26.82
N HIS A 224 -2.28 13.54 27.12
CA HIS A 224 -2.52 12.17 26.67
C HIS A 224 -3.91 11.99 26.05
N LYS A 225 -3.93 11.41 24.84
CA LYS A 225 -5.12 10.91 24.13
C LYS A 225 -5.20 9.38 24.23
N ARG A 226 -6.34 8.80 24.63
CA ARG A 226 -6.56 7.34 24.69
C ARG A 226 -8.00 6.96 24.33
N ILE A 227 -8.18 5.95 23.48
CA ILE A 227 -9.51 5.40 23.18
C ILE A 227 -9.99 4.57 24.38
N LEU A 228 -11.18 4.86 24.91
CA LEU A 228 -11.81 4.10 26.00
C LEU A 228 -12.66 2.95 25.47
N ASN A 229 -13.39 3.19 24.38
CA ASN A 229 -14.35 2.24 23.82
C ASN A 229 -14.52 2.48 22.31
N PHE A 230 -14.77 1.38 21.59
CA PHE A 230 -15.11 1.33 20.17
C PHE A 230 -16.18 0.25 20.05
N CYS A 231 -17.43 0.66 19.83
CA CYS A 231 -18.57 -0.25 19.98
C CYS A 231 -19.65 -0.01 18.91
N PRO A 232 -20.34 -1.06 18.44
CA PRO A 232 -21.50 -0.88 17.59
C PRO A 232 -22.67 -0.31 18.41
N ILE A 233 -23.46 0.58 17.81
CA ILE A 233 -24.68 1.15 18.40
C ILE A 233 -25.91 0.80 17.55
N SER A 234 -27.01 0.43 18.19
CA SER A 234 -28.24 -0.02 17.53
C SER A 234 -29.22 1.11 17.16
N SER A 235 -28.92 2.35 17.54
CA SER A 235 -29.85 3.49 17.49
C SER A 235 -29.07 4.80 17.40
N HIS A 236 -29.54 5.75 16.58
CA HIS A 236 -29.03 7.12 16.53
C HIS A 236 -29.73 8.07 17.52
N LYS A 237 -30.64 7.56 18.38
CA LYS A 237 -31.34 8.39 19.37
C LYS A 237 -30.37 8.84 20.47
N GLY A 238 -30.43 10.11 20.84
CA GLY A 238 -29.50 10.72 21.80
C GLY A 238 -29.45 10.03 23.18
N ASP A 239 -30.60 9.62 23.72
CA ASP A 239 -30.62 8.88 24.98
C ASP A 239 -29.91 7.51 24.90
N ASP A 240 -29.85 6.88 23.72
CA ASP A 240 -29.17 5.59 23.54
C ASP A 240 -27.65 5.77 23.44
N ILE A 241 -27.21 6.82 22.74
CA ILE A 241 -25.82 7.30 22.73
C ILE A 241 -25.38 7.65 24.17
N GLY A 242 -26.22 8.41 24.91
CA GLY A 242 -25.97 8.78 26.30
C GLY A 242 -25.83 7.57 27.24
N LYS A 243 -26.66 6.53 27.09
CA LYS A 243 -26.55 5.29 27.88
C LYS A 243 -25.23 4.55 27.64
N GLU A 244 -24.76 4.45 26.39
CA GLU A 244 -23.49 3.77 26.10
C GLU A 244 -22.27 4.58 26.56
N ILE A 245 -22.35 5.93 26.56
CA ILE A 245 -21.34 6.79 27.20
C ILE A 245 -21.34 6.57 28.72
N GLU A 246 -22.49 6.60 29.39
CA GLU A 246 -22.61 6.36 30.83
C GLU A 246 -22.04 4.99 31.23
N LYS A 247 -22.49 3.93 30.55
CA LYS A 247 -22.04 2.54 30.73
C LYS A 247 -20.52 2.40 30.55
N CYS A 248 -19.95 3.11 29.59
CA CYS A 248 -18.50 3.16 29.40
C CYS A 248 -17.81 3.82 30.60
N LEU A 249 -18.28 4.99 31.05
CA LEU A 249 -17.67 5.72 32.17
C LEU A 249 -17.78 4.95 33.49
N LEU A 250 -18.90 4.25 33.73
CA LEU A 250 -19.09 3.40 34.91
C LEU A 250 -18.17 2.17 34.90
N ASP A 251 -17.94 1.51 33.76
CA ASP A 251 -16.87 0.49 33.63
C ASP A 251 -15.51 1.12 33.96
N TRP A 252 -15.16 2.22 33.29
CA TRP A 252 -13.85 2.85 33.47
C TRP A 252 -13.62 3.47 34.86
N GLY A 253 -14.70 3.71 35.64
CA GLY A 253 -14.64 4.36 36.95
C GLY A 253 -14.32 5.86 36.84
N LEU A 254 -14.84 6.52 35.80
CA LEU A 254 -14.55 7.89 35.42
C LEU A 254 -15.75 8.81 35.71
N GLU A 255 -15.81 9.30 36.95
CA GLU A 255 -16.85 10.24 37.39
C GLU A 255 -16.37 11.72 37.27
N ASN A 256 -15.05 11.95 37.17
CA ASN A 256 -14.41 13.27 37.13
C ASN A 256 -14.41 13.95 35.74
N VAL A 257 -15.54 13.87 35.02
CA VAL A 257 -15.68 14.41 33.66
C VAL A 257 -15.90 15.93 33.70
N MET A 258 -15.10 16.67 32.93
CA MET A 258 -15.17 18.13 32.77
C MET A 258 -16.11 18.52 31.62
N CYS A 259 -15.83 18.04 30.41
CA CYS A 259 -16.64 18.28 29.22
C CYS A 259 -16.70 17.06 28.28
N ILE A 260 -17.63 17.13 27.32
CA ILE A 260 -17.80 16.15 26.24
C ILE A 260 -17.95 16.95 24.94
N THR A 261 -17.03 16.74 24.00
CA THR A 261 -17.09 17.33 22.67
C THR A 261 -17.79 16.38 21.69
N VAL A 262 -18.79 16.91 20.98
CA VAL A 262 -19.69 16.20 20.07
C VAL A 262 -19.88 16.98 18.76
N ASP A 263 -20.46 16.32 17.75
CA ASP A 263 -20.99 17.00 16.56
C ASP A 263 -22.25 17.83 16.86
N ASN A 264 -22.74 18.53 15.82
CA ASN A 264 -23.90 19.41 15.92
C ASN A 264 -25.21 18.78 15.43
N ALA A 265 -25.31 17.45 15.41
CA ALA A 265 -26.58 16.75 15.26
C ALA A 265 -27.42 16.90 16.55
N SER A 266 -28.72 17.12 16.38
CA SER A 266 -29.67 17.30 17.50
C SER A 266 -29.84 16.07 18.40
N SER A 267 -29.42 14.90 17.94
CA SER A 267 -29.27 13.69 18.77
C SER A 267 -28.24 13.91 19.89
N ASN A 268 -27.13 14.59 19.61
CA ASN A 268 -26.07 14.81 20.61
C ASN A 268 -26.46 15.84 21.67
N ASP A 269 -27.28 16.85 21.36
CA ASP A 269 -27.90 17.72 22.37
C ASP A 269 -28.73 16.91 23.39
N THR A 270 -29.46 15.89 22.92
CA THR A 270 -30.20 14.97 23.80
C THR A 270 -29.24 14.07 24.61
N ALA A 271 -28.18 13.55 23.99
CA ALA A 271 -27.17 12.72 24.64
C ALA A 271 -26.43 13.45 25.77
N ILE A 272 -26.03 14.71 25.55
CA ILE A 272 -25.41 15.54 26.59
C ILE A 272 -26.44 15.95 27.66
N GLY A 273 -27.71 16.17 27.29
CA GLY A 273 -28.81 16.32 28.24
C GLY A 273 -28.96 15.11 29.17
N TYR A 274 -28.80 13.89 28.65
CA TYR A 274 -28.76 12.66 29.45
C TYR A 274 -27.55 12.63 30.38
N MET A 275 -26.34 12.84 29.84
CA MET A 275 -25.10 12.81 30.63
C MET A 275 -25.06 13.87 31.73
N ARG A 276 -25.57 15.09 31.49
CA ARG A 276 -25.68 16.14 32.52
C ARG A 276 -26.54 15.69 33.70
N ARG A 277 -27.66 15.00 33.46
CA ARG A 277 -28.51 14.44 34.53
C ARG A 277 -27.75 13.38 35.36
N LYS A 278 -26.99 12.49 34.71
CA LYS A 278 -26.25 11.42 35.38
C LYS A 278 -25.04 11.93 36.18
N ILE A 279 -24.18 12.76 35.57
CA ILE A 279 -22.99 13.33 36.23
C ILE A 279 -23.39 14.25 37.42
N ASN A 280 -24.51 14.96 37.33
CA ASN A 280 -25.05 15.71 38.48
C ASN A 280 -25.58 14.77 39.59
N GLY A 281 -26.16 13.63 39.23
CA GLY A 281 -26.55 12.58 40.19
C GLY A 281 -25.36 11.95 40.90
N TRP A 282 -24.21 11.82 40.22
CA TRP A 282 -22.93 11.39 40.81
C TRP A 282 -22.29 12.45 41.74
N LYS A 283 -22.81 13.69 41.75
CA LYS A 283 -22.27 14.84 42.49
C LYS A 283 -20.86 15.29 42.08
N THR A 284 -20.33 14.81 40.96
CA THR A 284 -18.96 15.11 40.49
C THR A 284 -18.88 16.20 39.42
N GLY A 285 -20.02 16.60 38.82
CA GLY A 285 -20.06 17.54 37.69
C GLY A 285 -19.74 18.99 38.02
N VAL A 286 -18.69 19.53 37.37
CA VAL A 286 -18.26 20.93 37.52
C VAL A 286 -19.39 21.91 37.26
N LEU A 287 -19.66 22.77 38.25
CA LEU A 287 -20.73 23.77 38.23
C LEU A 287 -22.07 23.17 37.77
N LYS A 288 -22.40 21.97 38.28
CA LYS A 288 -23.60 21.17 37.90
C LYS A 288 -23.67 20.86 36.39
N GLY A 289 -22.52 20.65 35.77
CA GLY A 289 -22.38 20.37 34.35
C GLY A 289 -22.70 21.56 33.44
N ARG A 290 -22.56 22.81 33.92
CA ARG A 290 -22.76 24.03 33.11
C ARG A 290 -21.97 23.95 31.80
N PHE A 291 -20.68 23.62 31.90
CA PHE A 291 -19.73 23.54 30.78
C PHE A 291 -19.57 22.13 30.17
N LEU A 292 -20.47 21.19 30.48
CA LEU A 292 -20.35 19.80 30.03
C LEU A 292 -20.44 19.65 28.49
N HIS A 293 -21.26 20.46 27.82
CA HIS A 293 -21.37 20.41 26.35
C HIS A 293 -20.28 21.28 25.71
N MET A 294 -19.42 20.69 24.89
CA MET A 294 -18.60 21.43 23.93
C MET A 294 -19.04 21.06 22.51
N ARG A 295 -19.34 22.06 21.67
CA ARG A 295 -19.66 21.83 20.25
C ARG A 295 -18.36 21.77 19.45
N CYS A 296 -18.23 20.81 18.55
CA CYS A 296 -17.01 20.66 17.76
C CYS A 296 -16.86 21.76 16.69
N VAL A 297 -16.07 22.79 17.01
CA VAL A 297 -15.68 23.94 16.17
C VAL A 297 -15.39 23.58 14.72
N ALA A 298 -14.50 22.61 14.45
CA ALA A 298 -14.10 22.26 13.08
C ALA A 298 -15.28 21.84 12.18
N HIS A 299 -16.36 21.32 12.77
CA HIS A 299 -17.60 21.01 12.06
C HIS A 299 -18.55 22.21 11.97
N ILE A 300 -18.53 23.14 12.94
CA ILE A 300 -19.21 24.44 12.79
C ILE A 300 -18.59 25.21 11.61
N VAL A 301 -17.26 25.34 11.57
CA VAL A 301 -16.51 25.95 10.46
C VAL A 301 -16.90 25.31 9.13
N ASN A 302 -16.92 23.97 9.07
CA ASN A 302 -17.38 23.26 7.88
C ASN A 302 -18.84 23.59 7.50
N LEU A 303 -19.76 23.67 8.47
CA LEU A 303 -21.17 24.02 8.24
C LEU A 303 -21.38 25.49 7.85
N VAL A 304 -20.50 26.41 8.27
CA VAL A 304 -20.50 27.82 7.89
C VAL A 304 -20.03 27.97 6.45
N VAL A 305 -18.81 27.52 6.13
CA VAL A 305 -18.23 27.63 4.78
C VAL A 305 -19.07 26.89 3.73
N SER A 306 -19.61 25.72 4.09
CA SER A 306 -20.47 24.94 3.18
C SER A 306 -21.91 25.48 3.05
N ASP A 307 -22.29 26.52 3.79
CA ASP A 307 -23.50 27.31 3.51
C ASP A 307 -23.19 28.52 2.63
N GLY A 308 -22.06 29.20 2.86
CA GLY A 308 -21.58 30.29 2.01
C GLY A 308 -21.39 29.86 0.56
N LEU A 309 -20.67 28.75 0.33
CA LEU A 309 -20.40 28.18 -1.00
C LEU A 309 -21.65 27.69 -1.78
N LYS A 310 -22.86 27.88 -1.24
CA LYS A 310 -24.12 27.70 -1.99
C LYS A 310 -24.55 28.95 -2.78
N THR A 311 -23.95 30.11 -2.50
CA THR A 311 -24.17 31.36 -3.26
C THR A 311 -23.17 31.46 -4.41
N VAL A 312 -21.87 31.54 -4.10
CA VAL A 312 -20.77 31.64 -5.07
C VAL A 312 -20.53 30.30 -5.77
N ASN A 313 -21.42 30.00 -6.73
CA ASN A 313 -21.54 28.68 -7.33
C ASN A 313 -21.12 28.67 -8.81
N GLU A 314 -21.29 29.78 -9.55
CA GLU A 314 -21.14 29.79 -11.02
C GLU A 314 -19.66 29.72 -11.46
N SER A 315 -18.84 30.69 -11.05
CA SER A 315 -17.39 30.70 -11.35
C SER A 315 -16.68 29.46 -10.79
N VAL A 316 -17.10 28.99 -9.61
CA VAL A 316 -16.59 27.77 -8.99
C VAL A 316 -17.00 26.52 -9.78
N GLN A 317 -18.20 26.48 -10.38
CA GLN A 317 -18.61 25.42 -11.31
C GLN A 317 -17.81 25.47 -12.61
N ARG A 318 -17.65 26.65 -13.22
CA ARG A 318 -16.87 26.84 -14.46
C ARG A 318 -15.42 26.34 -14.28
N VAL A 319 -14.72 26.80 -13.23
CA VAL A 319 -13.35 26.34 -12.92
C VAL A 319 -13.32 24.84 -12.59
N ARG A 320 -14.27 24.31 -11.80
CA ARG A 320 -14.39 22.86 -11.55
C ARG A 320 -14.56 22.07 -12.84
N HIS A 321 -15.35 22.56 -13.79
CA HIS A 321 -15.61 21.89 -15.06
C HIS A 321 -14.40 21.95 -16.00
N ALA A 322 -13.68 23.07 -16.04
CA ALA A 322 -12.39 23.17 -16.73
C ALA A 322 -11.35 22.18 -16.18
N VAL A 323 -11.15 22.16 -14.85
CA VAL A 323 -10.28 21.20 -14.15
C VAL A 323 -10.70 19.75 -14.47
N ARG A 324 -12.02 19.47 -14.48
CA ARG A 324 -12.56 18.15 -14.81
C ARG A 324 -12.31 17.75 -16.26
N PHE A 325 -12.53 18.65 -17.22
CA PHE A 325 -12.26 18.42 -18.65
C PHE A 325 -10.80 18.02 -18.88
N ILE A 326 -9.86 18.80 -18.31
CA ILE A 326 -8.42 18.56 -18.47
C ILE A 326 -8.03 17.21 -17.86
N LYS A 327 -8.59 16.87 -16.70
CA LYS A 327 -8.27 15.63 -15.98
C LYS A 327 -9.03 14.38 -16.46
N GLN A 328 -10.00 14.50 -17.36
CA GLN A 328 -10.70 13.36 -17.97
C GLN A 328 -9.79 12.54 -18.91
N SER A 329 -8.74 13.14 -19.48
CA SER A 329 -7.85 12.45 -20.43
C SER A 329 -6.37 12.77 -20.15
N PRO A 330 -5.48 11.76 -20.13
CA PRO A 330 -4.03 11.99 -20.04
C PRO A 330 -3.49 12.92 -21.14
N ALA A 331 -4.07 12.88 -22.34
CA ALA A 331 -3.67 13.74 -23.46
C ALA A 331 -4.11 15.20 -23.25
N ARG A 332 -5.34 15.44 -22.74
CA ARG A 332 -5.79 16.78 -22.33
C ARG A 332 -4.90 17.34 -21.21
N LEU A 333 -4.56 16.53 -20.22
CA LEU A 333 -3.64 16.90 -19.13
C LEU A 333 -2.20 17.15 -19.62
N GLN A 334 -1.70 16.42 -20.62
CA GLN A 334 -0.39 16.70 -21.24
C GLN A 334 -0.40 17.99 -22.07
N ARG A 335 -1.44 18.26 -22.86
CA ARG A 335 -1.61 19.55 -23.55
C ARG A 335 -1.66 20.70 -22.54
N PHE A 336 -2.37 20.55 -21.44
CA PHE A 336 -2.38 21.57 -20.38
C PHE A 336 -0.99 21.77 -19.74
N LYS A 337 -0.24 20.69 -19.47
CA LYS A 337 1.15 20.81 -19.00
C LYS A 337 2.06 21.53 -20.01
N LYS A 338 1.84 21.35 -21.32
CA LYS A 338 2.52 22.14 -22.35
C LYS A 338 2.15 23.63 -22.20
N CYS A 339 0.88 23.97 -22.03
CA CYS A 339 0.46 25.36 -21.79
C CYS A 339 1.14 25.99 -20.56
N VAL A 340 1.27 25.25 -19.45
CA VAL A 340 2.00 25.69 -18.23
C VAL A 340 3.48 25.96 -18.52
N LEU A 341 4.12 25.17 -19.37
CA LEU A 341 5.52 25.36 -19.78
C LEU A 341 5.68 26.53 -20.77
N ASP A 342 4.78 26.65 -21.74
CA ASP A 342 4.79 27.71 -22.75
C ASP A 342 4.62 29.11 -22.12
N GLU A 343 3.71 29.24 -21.14
CA GLU A 343 3.52 30.47 -20.33
C GLU A 343 4.55 30.60 -19.18
N LYS A 344 5.49 29.64 -19.05
CA LYS A 344 6.63 29.66 -18.11
C LYS A 344 6.24 29.72 -16.62
N ILE A 345 5.09 29.16 -16.27
CA ILE A 345 4.53 29.19 -14.92
C ILE A 345 5.36 28.30 -13.99
N ASN A 346 6.09 28.90 -13.05
CA ASN A 346 7.06 28.22 -12.17
C ASN A 346 6.42 27.52 -10.95
N THR A 347 5.26 26.89 -11.14
CA THR A 347 4.40 26.37 -10.07
C THR A 347 4.58 24.86 -9.87
N LYS A 348 4.81 24.43 -8.63
CA LYS A 348 4.92 23.00 -8.25
C LYS A 348 3.57 22.36 -7.86
N LYS A 349 2.50 23.14 -7.73
CA LYS A 349 1.16 22.61 -7.45
C LYS A 349 0.59 21.94 -8.70
N GLY A 350 0.07 20.72 -8.54
CA GLY A 350 -0.60 19.99 -9.61
C GLY A 350 -2.11 20.09 -9.51
N LEU A 351 -2.81 20.17 -10.64
CA LEU A 351 -4.28 20.19 -10.71
C LEU A 351 -4.90 19.06 -9.87
N CYS A 352 -5.55 19.41 -8.75
CA CYS A 352 -6.43 18.52 -8.00
C CYS A 352 -7.90 18.76 -8.41
N LEU A 353 -8.76 17.76 -8.27
CA LEU A 353 -10.21 17.91 -8.49
C LEU A 353 -10.88 17.78 -7.13
N ASP A 354 -11.87 18.62 -6.84
CA ASP A 354 -12.50 18.66 -5.53
C ASP A 354 -13.49 17.52 -5.29
N VAL A 355 -13.86 17.36 -4.01
CA VAL A 355 -15.00 16.57 -3.57
C VAL A 355 -16.06 17.59 -3.14
N PRO A 356 -17.14 17.83 -3.90
CA PRO A 356 -18.08 18.94 -3.66
C PRO A 356 -18.76 18.96 -2.28
N THR A 357 -18.73 17.84 -1.53
CA THR A 357 -19.20 17.76 -0.14
C THR A 357 -18.14 18.15 0.91
N ARG A 358 -16.97 18.64 0.49
CA ARG A 358 -15.80 18.97 1.33
C ARG A 358 -15.11 20.25 0.85
N TRP A 359 -15.55 21.40 1.33
CA TRP A 359 -15.02 22.73 0.97
C TRP A 359 -13.48 22.84 1.05
N ASN A 360 -12.82 22.16 2.00
CA ASN A 360 -11.35 22.09 2.10
C ASN A 360 -10.69 21.62 0.78
N SER A 361 -11.33 20.68 0.07
CA SER A 361 -10.84 20.20 -1.23
C SER A 361 -11.20 21.13 -2.39
N THR A 362 -12.28 21.91 -2.26
CA THR A 362 -12.64 22.98 -3.20
C THR A 362 -11.62 24.11 -3.12
N TYR A 363 -11.27 24.57 -1.91
CA TYR A 363 -10.19 25.55 -1.70
C TYR A 363 -8.86 25.09 -2.34
N LEU A 364 -8.42 23.86 -2.07
CA LEU A 364 -7.19 23.33 -2.66
C LEU A 364 -7.24 23.22 -4.20
N MET A 365 -8.43 22.98 -4.77
CA MET A 365 -8.63 23.02 -6.23
C MET A 365 -8.53 24.44 -6.78
N LEU A 366 -9.19 25.42 -6.14
CA LEU A 366 -9.18 26.82 -6.60
C LEU A 366 -7.78 27.43 -6.47
N ASN A 367 -7.13 27.27 -5.31
CA ASN A 367 -5.75 27.73 -5.07
C ASN A 367 -4.77 27.15 -6.11
N ALA A 368 -4.88 25.86 -6.44
CA ALA A 368 -4.07 25.24 -7.48
C ALA A 368 -4.47 25.62 -8.92
N ALA A 369 -5.69 26.11 -9.15
CA ALA A 369 -6.16 26.55 -10.47
C ALA A 369 -5.77 28.00 -10.77
N ILE A 370 -5.82 28.89 -9.77
CA ILE A 370 -5.43 30.32 -9.89
C ILE A 370 -3.96 30.44 -10.28
N GLU A 371 -3.06 29.67 -9.63
CA GLU A 371 -1.64 29.62 -9.99
C GLU A 371 -1.34 29.00 -11.36
N LEU A 372 -2.37 28.60 -12.11
CA LEU A 372 -2.28 28.02 -13.45
C LEU A 372 -3.23 28.74 -14.44
N GLN A 373 -3.79 29.91 -14.09
CA GLN A 373 -4.79 30.65 -14.87
C GLN A 373 -4.36 30.85 -16.33
N ASP A 374 -3.16 31.40 -16.57
CA ASP A 374 -2.65 31.70 -17.91
C ASP A 374 -2.60 30.45 -18.80
N ALA A 375 -2.35 29.27 -18.20
CA ALA A 375 -2.38 28.00 -18.89
C ALA A 375 -3.81 27.53 -19.23
N PHE A 376 -4.84 27.86 -18.44
CA PHE A 376 -6.25 27.64 -18.82
C PHE A 376 -6.68 28.55 -19.96
N GLU A 377 -6.24 29.82 -19.94
CA GLU A 377 -6.53 30.79 -20.99
C GLU A 377 -5.88 30.35 -22.32
N ARG A 378 -4.58 30.01 -22.30
CA ARG A 378 -3.88 29.44 -23.48
C ARG A 378 -4.50 28.12 -23.95
N TYR A 379 -4.93 27.24 -23.04
CA TYR A 379 -5.55 25.96 -23.39
C TYR A 379 -6.82 26.14 -24.24
N SER A 380 -7.55 27.25 -24.08
CA SER A 380 -8.74 27.54 -24.88
C SER A 380 -8.46 27.67 -26.39
N GLY A 381 -7.25 28.09 -26.77
CA GLY A 381 -6.79 28.15 -28.16
C GLY A 381 -6.12 26.87 -28.68
N GLU A 382 -5.65 25.97 -27.79
CA GLU A 382 -4.92 24.75 -28.15
C GLU A 382 -5.83 23.50 -28.32
N ASP A 383 -7.06 23.52 -27.81
CA ASP A 383 -8.03 22.41 -27.94
C ASP A 383 -9.43 22.92 -28.28
N PRO A 384 -9.86 22.88 -29.57
CA PRO A 384 -11.17 23.37 -29.99
C PRO A 384 -12.37 22.73 -29.25
N HIS A 385 -12.19 21.53 -28.68
CA HIS A 385 -13.23 20.85 -27.92
C HIS A 385 -13.40 21.40 -26.49
N TYR A 386 -12.45 22.19 -25.98
CA TYR A 386 -12.49 22.77 -24.64
C TYR A 386 -13.68 23.72 -24.48
N VAL A 387 -13.78 24.71 -25.36
CA VAL A 387 -14.89 25.67 -25.35
C VAL A 387 -16.22 24.99 -25.69
N VAL A 388 -16.21 23.96 -26.55
CA VAL A 388 -17.43 23.21 -26.94
C VAL A 388 -17.96 22.33 -25.80
N ASP A 389 -17.18 21.40 -25.23
CA ASP A 389 -17.65 20.56 -24.11
C ASP A 389 -18.10 21.40 -22.89
N LEU A 390 -17.45 22.55 -22.64
CA LEU A 390 -17.79 23.45 -21.53
C LEU A 390 -19.04 24.32 -21.79
N ASN A 391 -19.48 24.45 -23.04
CA ASN A 391 -20.75 25.07 -23.42
C ASN A 391 -21.90 24.04 -23.55
N GLU A 392 -21.61 22.80 -23.95
CA GLU A 392 -22.64 21.79 -24.27
C GLU A 392 -23.06 20.90 -23.09
N ARG A 393 -22.24 20.71 -22.05
CA ARG A 393 -22.48 19.71 -20.97
C ARG A 393 -22.53 20.29 -19.57
N ASP A 394 -23.71 20.73 -19.11
CA ASP A 394 -23.96 21.27 -17.75
C ASP A 394 -23.00 22.41 -17.32
N GLY A 395 -22.24 22.97 -18.26
CA GLY A 395 -21.26 24.02 -18.03
C GLY A 395 -21.84 25.37 -18.42
N LYS A 396 -21.60 26.38 -17.58
CA LYS A 396 -22.05 27.77 -17.84
C LYS A 396 -21.06 28.53 -18.72
N GLY A 397 -20.38 27.81 -19.62
CA GLY A 397 -19.24 28.29 -20.40
C GLY A 397 -17.88 28.02 -19.77
N SER A 398 -16.83 28.38 -20.52
CA SER A 398 -15.44 28.42 -20.05
C SER A 398 -15.23 29.54 -19.02
N PRO A 399 -14.30 29.39 -18.06
CA PRO A 399 -13.93 30.48 -17.15
C PRO A 399 -13.49 31.74 -17.90
N ASP A 400 -14.06 32.89 -17.55
CA ASP A 400 -13.69 34.21 -18.05
C ASP A 400 -12.85 35.02 -17.03
N SER A 401 -12.45 36.24 -17.40
CA SER A 401 -11.63 37.11 -16.54
C SER A 401 -12.32 37.42 -15.20
N ASP A 402 -13.64 37.61 -15.23
CA ASP A 402 -14.41 37.94 -14.03
C ASP A 402 -14.56 36.71 -13.13
N ASP A 403 -14.74 35.51 -13.70
CA ASP A 403 -14.65 34.25 -12.94
C ASP A 403 -13.33 34.10 -12.21
N TRP A 404 -12.20 34.34 -12.89
CA TRP A 404 -10.88 34.21 -12.27
C TRP A 404 -10.65 35.24 -11.16
N ASN A 405 -11.12 36.47 -11.34
CA ASN A 405 -11.08 37.49 -10.29
C ASN A 405 -11.96 37.12 -9.09
N ASN A 406 -13.19 36.64 -9.32
CA ASN A 406 -14.11 36.18 -8.28
C ASN A 406 -13.55 34.95 -7.54
N VAL A 407 -12.98 33.99 -8.27
CA VAL A 407 -12.34 32.79 -7.71
C VAL A 407 -11.08 33.14 -6.93
N ARG A 408 -10.31 34.17 -7.33
CA ARG A 408 -9.16 34.66 -6.57
C ARG A 408 -9.57 35.24 -5.22
N ARG A 409 -10.52 36.20 -5.20
CA ARG A 409 -11.12 36.77 -3.98
C ARG A 409 -11.68 35.68 -3.05
N LEU A 410 -12.41 34.71 -3.64
CA LEU A 410 -12.96 33.58 -2.90
C LEU A 410 -11.85 32.69 -2.31
N SER A 411 -10.77 32.43 -3.04
CA SER A 411 -9.67 31.59 -2.55
C SER A 411 -8.89 32.26 -1.43
N GLU A 412 -8.63 33.56 -1.52
CA GLU A 412 -8.00 34.37 -0.46
C GLU A 412 -8.84 34.33 0.82
N PHE A 413 -10.16 34.50 0.71
CA PHE A 413 -11.10 34.35 1.82
C PHE A 413 -11.14 32.93 2.40
N LEU A 414 -11.25 31.90 1.55
CA LEU A 414 -11.29 30.49 1.98
C LEU A 414 -9.98 30.04 2.65
N GLN A 415 -8.84 30.67 2.32
CA GLN A 415 -7.57 30.38 2.96
C GLN A 415 -7.63 30.63 4.47
N ALA A 416 -8.21 31.73 4.93
CA ALA A 416 -8.33 32.02 6.36
C ALA A 416 -9.08 30.91 7.12
N PHE A 417 -10.14 30.34 6.54
CA PHE A 417 -10.86 29.20 7.13
C PHE A 417 -10.05 27.89 7.05
N TYR A 418 -9.26 27.71 6.00
CA TYR A 418 -8.36 26.57 5.84
C TYR A 418 -7.24 26.58 6.90
N ASP A 419 -6.67 27.75 7.17
CA ASP A 419 -5.60 27.96 8.14
C ASP A 419 -6.11 27.97 9.59
N LEU A 420 -7.31 28.52 9.87
CA LEU A 420 -8.06 28.24 11.11
C LEU A 420 -8.27 26.73 11.31
N THR A 421 -8.64 26.00 10.26
CA THR A 421 -8.81 24.54 10.32
C THR A 421 -7.47 23.85 10.57
N LEU A 422 -6.38 24.31 9.92
CA LEU A 422 -4.96 24.26 10.33
C LEU A 422 -4.81 24.10 11.85
N HIS A 423 -5.03 25.19 12.58
CA HIS A 423 -4.63 25.31 13.99
C HIS A 423 -5.56 24.60 14.98
N VAL A 424 -6.88 24.62 14.79
CA VAL A 424 -7.80 24.04 15.79
C VAL A 424 -7.75 22.50 15.90
N SER A 425 -7.05 21.84 14.98
CA SER A 425 -7.07 20.37 14.85
C SER A 425 -5.68 19.72 14.69
N GLY A 426 -4.63 20.30 15.27
CA GLY A 426 -3.31 19.65 15.47
C GLY A 426 -3.22 18.88 16.78
N SER A 427 -2.61 17.68 16.80
CA SER A 427 -2.70 16.73 17.94
C SER A 427 -1.62 16.79 19.02
N LEU A 428 -0.75 17.77 19.01
CA LEU A 428 0.48 17.76 19.82
C LEU A 428 0.57 18.90 20.84
N TYR A 429 -0.40 19.83 20.83
CA TYR A 429 -0.45 21.04 21.66
C TYR A 429 -1.86 21.27 22.23
N VAL A 430 -1.98 22.24 23.15
CA VAL A 430 -3.25 22.78 23.63
C VAL A 430 -3.75 23.83 22.63
N SER A 431 -5.04 23.79 22.30
CA SER A 431 -5.63 24.60 21.20
C SER A 431 -6.79 25.49 21.64
N LEU A 432 -7.32 25.35 22.87
CA LEU A 432 -8.47 26.16 23.32
C LEU A 432 -8.07 27.60 23.69
N ASN A 433 -6.83 27.82 24.15
CA ASN A 433 -6.24 29.16 24.26
C ASN A 433 -6.10 29.80 22.87
N LEU A 434 -5.64 29.06 21.85
CA LEU A 434 -5.52 29.59 20.48
C LEU A 434 -6.88 29.88 19.83
N PHE A 435 -7.90 29.06 20.11
CA PHE A 435 -9.19 29.09 19.40
C PHE A 435 -9.93 30.44 19.48
N PHE A 436 -9.85 31.18 20.57
CA PHE A 436 -10.58 32.46 20.65
C PHE A 436 -10.02 33.51 19.67
N HIS A 437 -8.69 33.59 19.53
CA HIS A 437 -8.04 34.51 18.58
C HIS A 437 -8.47 34.21 17.14
N GLU A 438 -8.51 32.92 16.77
CA GLU A 438 -8.98 32.45 15.46
C GLU A 438 -10.46 32.77 15.21
N LEU A 439 -11.31 32.62 16.23
CA LEU A 439 -12.73 32.94 16.17
C LEU A 439 -12.98 34.45 15.99
N VAL A 440 -12.18 35.30 16.66
CA VAL A 440 -12.23 36.76 16.47
C VAL A 440 -11.74 37.14 15.08
N SER A 441 -10.62 36.56 14.61
CA SER A 441 -10.09 36.78 13.26
C SER A 441 -11.14 36.50 12.17
N VAL A 442 -11.81 35.34 12.25
CA VAL A 442 -12.91 35.02 11.32
C VAL A 442 -14.13 35.92 11.46
N ALA A 443 -14.47 36.38 12.68
CA ALA A 443 -15.56 37.32 12.89
C ALA A 443 -15.28 38.68 12.21
N VAL A 444 -14.04 39.20 12.33
CA VAL A 444 -13.59 40.43 11.68
C VAL A 444 -13.59 40.26 10.17
N LEU A 445 -13.00 39.19 9.63
CA LEU A 445 -12.99 38.94 8.17
C LEU A 445 -14.40 38.87 7.56
N MET A 446 -15.39 38.32 8.28
CA MET A 446 -16.78 38.34 7.82
C MET A 446 -17.47 39.69 7.99
N LYS A 447 -17.10 40.50 9.00
CA LYS A 447 -17.58 41.88 9.21
C LYS A 447 -17.13 42.75 8.04
N ASP A 448 -15.85 42.67 7.68
CA ASP A 448 -15.25 43.42 6.57
C ASP A 448 -15.86 43.03 5.21
N LEU A 449 -16.11 41.74 4.97
CA LEU A 449 -16.71 41.26 3.71
C LEU A 449 -18.23 41.49 3.60
N VAL A 450 -18.96 41.60 4.70
CA VAL A 450 -20.35 42.11 4.68
C VAL A 450 -20.37 43.61 4.30
N SER A 451 -19.30 44.34 4.58
CA SER A 451 -19.10 45.74 4.17
C SER A 451 -18.37 45.90 2.81
N SER A 452 -18.23 44.83 2.02
CA SER A 452 -17.64 44.89 0.67
C SER A 452 -18.65 45.36 -0.38
N ASP A 453 -18.17 46.11 -1.38
CA ASP A 453 -18.94 46.48 -2.58
C ASP A 453 -19.25 45.28 -3.51
N ASP A 454 -18.58 44.13 -3.30
CA ASP A 454 -18.78 42.89 -4.05
C ASP A 454 -20.05 42.17 -3.57
N VAL A 455 -21.11 42.20 -4.39
CA VAL A 455 -22.45 41.70 -4.04
C VAL A 455 -22.45 40.19 -3.77
N ASP A 456 -21.70 39.38 -4.52
CA ASP A 456 -21.68 37.93 -4.34
C ASP A 456 -20.87 37.53 -3.09
N MET A 457 -19.75 38.20 -2.85
CA MET A 457 -18.98 38.02 -1.61
C MET A 457 -19.76 38.52 -0.38
N CYS A 458 -20.49 39.62 -0.49
CA CYS A 458 -21.37 40.13 0.57
C CYS A 458 -22.54 39.17 0.85
N LEU A 459 -23.20 38.62 -0.18
CA LEU A 459 -24.27 37.61 -0.01
C LEU A 459 -23.75 36.30 0.61
N MET A 460 -22.54 35.88 0.23
CA MET A 460 -21.86 34.76 0.87
C MET A 460 -21.53 35.03 2.34
N ALA A 461 -20.94 36.19 2.62
CA ALA A 461 -20.56 36.61 3.97
C ALA A 461 -21.80 36.77 4.86
N CYS A 462 -22.92 37.28 4.34
CA CYS A 462 -24.21 37.32 5.04
C CYS A 462 -24.68 35.92 5.47
N ARG A 463 -24.71 34.92 4.56
CA ARG A 463 -25.10 33.54 4.92
C ARG A 463 -24.11 32.87 5.86
N MET A 464 -22.82 33.14 5.71
CA MET A 464 -21.80 32.64 6.64
C MET A 464 -21.95 33.28 8.02
N LYS A 465 -22.28 34.57 8.09
CA LYS A 465 -22.58 35.32 9.31
C LYS A 465 -23.85 34.79 10.00
N GLU A 466 -24.97 34.63 9.30
CA GLU A 466 -26.18 33.97 9.84
C GLU A 466 -25.86 32.60 10.45
N LYS A 467 -25.03 31.82 9.75
CA LYS A 467 -24.65 30.48 10.17
C LYS A 467 -23.64 30.46 11.31
N TYR A 468 -22.78 31.47 11.41
CA TYR A 468 -21.85 31.71 12.52
C TYR A 468 -22.62 32.17 13.77
N GLU A 469 -23.49 33.18 13.63
CA GLU A 469 -24.32 33.75 14.70
C GLU A 469 -25.25 32.70 15.34
N LYS A 470 -25.75 31.75 14.54
CA LYS A 470 -26.50 30.58 15.05
C LYS A 470 -25.76 29.80 16.14
N TYR A 471 -24.42 29.74 16.11
CA TYR A 471 -23.60 28.99 17.08
C TYR A 471 -22.82 29.89 18.05
N TRP A 472 -22.46 31.10 17.63
CA TRP A 472 -21.57 32.02 18.36
C TRP A 472 -22.11 33.46 18.50
N GLY A 473 -23.27 33.80 17.95
CA GLY A 473 -23.87 35.14 18.09
C GLY A 473 -24.63 35.32 19.40
N ASP A 474 -25.04 34.22 20.04
CA ASP A 474 -25.68 34.21 21.36
C ASP A 474 -24.66 33.79 22.45
N PRO A 475 -24.21 34.71 23.32
CA PRO A 475 -23.25 34.41 24.37
C PRO A 475 -23.72 33.36 25.38
N GLU A 476 -25.03 33.17 25.57
CA GLU A 476 -25.58 32.19 26.50
C GLU A 476 -25.52 30.75 25.93
N LYS A 477 -25.28 30.61 24.62
CA LYS A 477 -25.00 29.32 23.95
C LYS A 477 -23.51 28.95 23.93
N ILE A 478 -22.60 29.89 24.18
CA ILE A 478 -21.15 29.66 24.16
C ILE A 478 -20.69 29.01 25.46
N ASN A 479 -19.80 28.02 25.35
CA ASN A 479 -19.15 27.44 26.51
C ASN A 479 -18.02 28.37 26.99
N LEU A 480 -18.24 29.06 28.12
CA LEU A 480 -17.34 30.10 28.65
C LEU A 480 -15.90 29.63 28.91
N LEU A 481 -15.64 28.32 28.96
CA LEU A 481 -14.28 27.76 29.01
C LEU A 481 -13.37 28.24 27.87
N ILE A 482 -13.94 28.62 26.71
CA ILE A 482 -13.19 29.19 25.58
C ILE A 482 -12.44 30.46 26.01
N PHE A 483 -13.14 31.42 26.63
CA PHE A 483 -12.53 32.67 27.11
C PHE A 483 -11.60 32.41 28.31
N ILE A 484 -12.01 31.53 29.23
CA ILE A 484 -11.27 31.24 30.47
C ILE A 484 -9.93 30.54 30.17
N ALA A 485 -9.84 29.74 29.10
CA ALA A 485 -8.58 29.14 28.66
C ALA A 485 -7.58 30.17 28.13
N VAL A 486 -8.04 31.28 27.54
CA VAL A 486 -7.19 32.39 27.11
C VAL A 486 -6.66 33.15 28.31
N VAL A 487 -7.53 33.50 29.29
CA VAL A 487 -7.11 34.18 30.54
C VAL A 487 -6.05 33.38 31.32
N LEU A 488 -6.02 32.05 31.14
CA LEU A 488 -5.04 31.14 31.74
C LEU A 488 -3.81 30.84 30.83
N ASP A 489 -3.70 31.52 29.68
CA ASP A 489 -2.44 31.69 28.95
C ASP A 489 -1.69 32.89 29.55
N PRO A 490 -0.45 32.72 30.04
CA PRO A 490 0.29 33.78 30.71
C PRO A 490 0.65 34.96 29.79
N ARG A 491 0.49 34.83 28.47
CA ARG A 491 0.65 35.93 27.50
C ARG A 491 -0.60 36.80 27.37
N TYR A 492 -1.80 36.28 27.66
CA TYR A 492 -3.08 36.92 27.33
C TYR A 492 -4.01 36.98 28.55
N LYS A 493 -3.90 38.06 29.32
CA LYS A 493 -4.68 38.26 30.57
C LYS A 493 -6.15 38.65 30.30
N LEU A 494 -6.88 38.90 31.37
CA LEU A 494 -8.30 39.25 31.35
C LEU A 494 -8.61 40.47 30.47
N ASP A 495 -7.77 41.50 30.52
CA ASP A 495 -7.94 42.75 29.77
C ASP A 495 -7.87 42.54 28.24
N TYR A 496 -7.01 41.62 27.78
CA TYR A 496 -6.93 41.22 26.37
C TYR A 496 -8.21 40.52 25.92
N VAL A 497 -8.79 39.67 26.78
CA VAL A 497 -10.05 38.98 26.51
C VAL A 497 -11.24 39.96 26.52
N GLU A 498 -11.22 40.96 27.41
CA GLU A 498 -12.20 42.05 27.44
C GLU A 498 -12.17 42.87 26.14
N TRP A 499 -10.99 43.26 25.67
CA TRP A 499 -10.80 43.94 24.38
C TRP A 499 -11.29 43.09 23.19
N MET A 500 -10.84 41.84 23.07
CA MET A 500 -11.23 40.94 21.98
C MET A 500 -12.74 40.61 21.97
N ILE A 501 -13.42 40.65 23.12
CA ILE A 501 -14.88 40.50 23.20
C ILE A 501 -15.60 41.75 22.64
N THR A 502 -15.07 42.96 22.86
CA THR A 502 -15.69 44.20 22.34
C THR A 502 -15.61 44.38 20.82
N GLU A 503 -14.74 43.64 20.12
CA GLU A 503 -14.69 43.67 18.65
C GLU A 503 -15.79 42.85 17.96
N ILE A 504 -16.31 41.82 18.65
CA ILE A 504 -17.36 40.92 18.14
C ILE A 504 -18.76 41.38 18.54
N TYR A 505 -18.98 41.76 19.80
CA TYR A 505 -20.32 41.98 20.37
C TYR A 505 -20.55 43.44 20.73
N ASP A 506 -21.80 43.91 20.63
CA ASP A 506 -22.22 45.23 21.10
C ASP A 506 -21.74 45.50 22.54
N PRO A 507 -21.27 46.71 22.90
CA PRO A 507 -20.66 46.99 24.20
C PRO A 507 -21.47 46.54 25.43
N ILE A 508 -22.81 46.59 25.35
CA ILE A 508 -23.72 46.13 26.42
C ILE A 508 -23.67 44.59 26.57
N VAL A 509 -23.60 43.87 25.46
CA VAL A 509 -23.50 42.41 25.40
C VAL A 509 -22.08 41.95 25.78
N ALA A 510 -21.07 42.67 25.29
CA ALA A 510 -19.66 42.48 25.64
C ALA A 510 -19.43 42.60 27.15
N SER A 511 -19.89 43.69 27.78
CA SER A 511 -19.80 43.90 29.23
C SER A 511 -20.50 42.77 30.01
N LYS A 512 -21.74 42.40 29.64
CA LYS A 512 -22.46 41.27 30.26
C LYS A 512 -21.71 39.94 30.09
N LEU A 513 -21.04 39.70 28.96
CA LEU A 513 -20.26 38.48 28.72
C LEU A 513 -18.97 38.46 29.54
N VAL A 514 -18.25 39.59 29.59
CA VAL A 514 -17.04 39.76 30.40
C VAL A 514 -17.35 39.53 31.89
N ASP A 515 -18.44 40.09 32.42
CA ASP A 515 -18.88 39.81 33.79
C ASP A 515 -19.23 38.32 34.00
N ASN A 516 -19.87 37.68 33.01
CA ASN A 516 -20.12 36.24 33.06
C ASN A 516 -18.83 35.41 33.06
N VAL A 517 -17.78 35.83 32.34
CA VAL A 517 -16.45 35.21 32.36
C VAL A 517 -15.76 35.44 33.71
N LYS A 518 -15.76 36.67 34.23
CA LYS A 518 -15.23 37.03 35.56
C LYS A 518 -15.90 36.21 36.67
N VAL A 519 -17.23 36.06 36.66
CA VAL A 519 -18.00 35.22 37.59
C VAL A 519 -17.71 33.73 37.38
N ALA A 520 -17.61 33.24 36.14
CA ALA A 520 -17.35 31.84 35.84
C ALA A 520 -15.93 31.39 36.24
N LEU A 521 -14.91 32.23 36.01
CA LEU A 521 -13.52 32.00 36.43
C LEU A 521 -13.44 31.88 37.96
N ASN A 522 -14.03 32.82 38.69
CA ASN A 522 -14.09 32.79 40.15
C ASN A 522 -14.84 31.54 40.67
N ALA A 523 -16.00 31.20 40.08
CA ALA A 523 -16.77 30.02 40.48
C ALA A 523 -16.03 28.70 40.21
N LEU A 524 -15.26 28.61 39.12
CA LEU A 524 -14.39 27.45 38.84
C LEU A 524 -13.26 27.36 39.86
N TYR A 525 -12.55 28.46 40.09
CA TYR A 525 -11.44 28.53 41.06
C TYR A 525 -11.90 28.09 42.47
N GLU A 526 -13.07 28.55 42.91
CA GLU A 526 -13.69 28.15 44.18
C GLU A 526 -14.04 26.65 44.24
N GLU A 527 -14.56 26.06 43.16
CA GLU A 527 -14.89 24.63 43.16
C GLU A 527 -13.62 23.74 43.25
N TYR A 528 -12.53 24.12 42.57
CA TYR A 528 -11.24 23.44 42.74
C TYR A 528 -10.62 23.69 44.13
N ARG A 529 -10.81 24.89 44.71
CA ARG A 529 -10.39 25.20 46.10
C ARG A 529 -11.05 24.26 47.10
N VAL A 530 -12.38 24.12 47.05
CA VAL A 530 -13.17 23.24 47.94
C VAL A 530 -12.90 21.76 47.69
N SER A 531 -12.61 21.36 46.46
CA SER A 531 -12.23 19.96 46.15
C SER A 531 -10.93 19.54 46.86
N SER A 532 -9.97 20.46 47.00
CA SER A 532 -8.61 20.15 47.48
C SER A 532 -8.47 19.85 48.99
N SER A 533 -9.49 20.12 49.81
CA SER A 533 -9.39 20.02 51.27
C SER A 533 -9.74 18.64 51.84
N ASN A 534 -10.36 17.76 51.06
CA ASN A 534 -10.89 16.47 51.56
C ASN A 534 -9.88 15.30 51.53
N ASP A 535 -8.84 15.35 50.68
CA ASP A 535 -7.91 14.22 50.47
C ASP A 535 -6.86 14.03 51.57
N VAL A 536 -6.71 14.98 52.50
CA VAL A 536 -5.63 14.97 53.51
C VAL A 536 -5.79 13.85 54.56
N ASN A 537 -6.94 13.17 54.62
CA ASN A 537 -7.29 12.19 55.65
C ASN A 537 -7.16 10.70 55.22
N ARG A 538 -6.47 10.37 54.11
CA ARG A 538 -6.31 8.98 53.64
C ARG A 538 -4.92 8.63 53.12
N GLU A 539 -4.02 8.28 54.04
CA GLU A 539 -3.23 7.03 54.07
C GLU A 539 -2.12 7.12 55.14
N GLU A 540 -2.32 6.43 56.27
CA GLU A 540 -1.23 6.10 57.22
C GLU A 540 -0.73 4.66 56.97
N VAL A 541 0.46 4.34 57.50
CA VAL A 541 1.08 2.99 57.56
C VAL A 541 1.61 2.48 56.20
N SER A 542 2.86 2.02 56.04
CA SER A 542 3.99 1.86 56.96
C SER A 542 5.33 2.12 56.25
N SER A 543 6.33 2.64 56.97
CA SER A 543 7.73 2.67 56.52
C SER A 543 8.57 1.61 57.24
N SER A 544 9.33 0.83 56.46
CA SER A 544 10.44 0.01 56.96
C SER A 544 11.74 0.83 56.97
N LYS A 545 12.70 0.41 57.81
CA LYS A 545 13.87 1.23 58.20
C LYS A 545 15.01 1.17 57.19
N ASP A 546 15.66 2.30 56.95
CA ASP A 546 17.08 2.58 57.26
C ASP A 546 17.56 3.82 56.45
N GLY A 547 18.44 4.71 56.95
CA GLY A 547 18.97 4.84 58.32
C GLY A 547 20.18 5.78 58.36
N LYS A 548 20.14 6.88 59.15
CA LYS A 548 21.31 7.68 59.57
C LYS A 548 21.00 8.65 60.73
N THR A 549 21.87 8.57 61.75
CA THR A 549 22.21 9.45 62.90
C THR A 549 21.31 10.64 63.35
N PRO A 550 21.22 10.92 64.68
CA PRO A 550 20.29 11.90 65.26
C PRO A 550 20.88 13.31 65.48
N LEU A 551 19.98 14.31 65.61
CA LEU A 551 20.26 15.67 66.10
C LEU A 551 19.30 16.08 67.24
N SER A 552 19.67 17.11 68.01
CA SER A 552 19.25 17.26 69.42
C SER A 552 17.79 17.72 69.68
N PRO A 553 17.24 17.48 70.89
CA PRO A 553 15.81 17.68 71.17
C PRO A 553 15.26 19.12 71.12
N LYS A 554 16.11 20.16 71.10
CA LYS A 554 15.66 21.56 71.27
C LYS A 554 14.87 22.14 70.10
N HIS A 555 15.06 21.66 68.86
CA HIS A 555 14.38 22.25 67.69
C HIS A 555 12.89 21.90 67.57
N LYS A 556 12.45 20.71 68.04
CA LYS A 556 11.08 20.21 67.81
C LYS A 556 9.96 21.12 68.38
N LYS A 557 10.21 21.92 69.42
CA LYS A 557 9.21 22.86 69.95
C LYS A 557 9.01 24.11 69.09
N ILE A 558 10.07 24.64 68.48
CA ILE A 558 9.97 25.85 67.62
C ILE A 558 9.26 25.53 66.31
N GLU A 559 9.48 24.34 65.76
CA GLU A 559 8.89 23.90 64.50
C GLU A 559 7.37 23.66 64.61
N VAL A 560 6.92 23.06 65.73
CA VAL A 560 5.49 22.91 66.06
C VAL A 560 4.82 24.25 66.37
N LEU A 561 5.56 25.23 66.91
CA LEU A 561 5.05 26.60 67.05
C LEU A 561 4.97 27.33 65.70
N LYS A 562 5.94 27.13 64.79
CA LYS A 562 5.87 27.67 63.42
C LYS A 562 4.70 27.09 62.62
N SER A 563 4.39 25.79 62.75
CA SER A 563 3.23 25.19 62.06
C SER A 563 1.89 25.66 62.63
N LYS A 564 1.78 25.80 63.97
CA LYS A 564 0.60 26.43 64.60
C LYS A 564 0.45 27.91 64.22
N TYR A 565 1.55 28.67 64.16
CA TYR A 565 1.53 30.07 63.71
C TYR A 565 1.14 30.21 62.23
N LYS A 566 1.60 29.31 61.34
CA LYS A 566 1.12 29.27 59.95
C LYS A 566 -0.39 29.03 59.88
N LYS A 567 -0.95 28.08 60.64
CA LYS A 567 -2.41 27.89 60.73
C LYS A 567 -3.13 29.14 61.23
N HIS A 568 -2.67 29.71 62.35
CA HIS A 568 -3.28 30.90 62.96
C HIS A 568 -3.17 32.16 62.06
N LYS A 569 -2.20 32.22 61.13
CA LYS A 569 -2.17 33.28 60.10
C LYS A 569 -3.22 33.03 59.01
N CYS A 570 -3.34 31.80 58.49
CA CYS A 570 -4.37 31.45 57.50
C CYS A 570 -5.82 31.64 58.00
N GLU A 571 -6.05 31.61 59.31
CA GLU A 571 -7.37 31.79 59.94
C GLU A 571 -7.73 33.26 60.23
N ARG A 572 -6.88 34.23 59.84
CA ARG A 572 -7.07 35.67 60.15
C ARG A 572 -6.87 36.66 59.01
N ASP A 573 -6.50 36.22 57.81
CA ASP A 573 -6.13 37.12 56.70
C ASP A 573 -6.76 36.68 55.36
N GLY A 574 -7.06 37.65 54.50
CA GLY A 574 -7.96 37.52 53.34
C GLY A 574 -7.36 36.87 52.07
N ASP A 575 -6.42 35.94 52.19
CA ASP A 575 -5.58 35.41 51.09
C ASP A 575 -6.36 34.74 49.92
N ALA A 576 -7.66 34.48 50.06
CA ALA A 576 -8.46 33.74 49.08
C ALA A 576 -8.64 34.45 47.72
N LYS A 577 -8.69 35.79 47.72
CA LYS A 577 -8.67 36.60 46.49
C LYS A 577 -7.26 36.68 45.89
N ILE A 578 -6.29 36.79 46.78
CA ILE A 578 -4.92 37.22 46.49
C ILE A 578 -4.15 36.23 45.60
N GLU A 579 -4.48 34.92 45.58
CA GLU A 579 -3.85 33.97 44.64
C GLU A 579 -4.22 34.27 43.16
N LEU A 580 -5.52 34.41 42.85
CA LEU A 580 -5.99 34.66 41.48
C LEU A 580 -5.74 36.10 41.05
N ASP A 581 -6.00 37.07 41.93
CA ASP A 581 -5.78 38.49 41.67
C ASP A 581 -4.28 38.73 41.34
N LYS A 582 -3.33 38.13 42.07
CA LYS A 582 -1.88 38.19 41.73
C LYS A 582 -1.53 37.65 40.35
N TYR A 583 -2.14 36.55 39.90
CA TYR A 583 -1.85 36.02 38.56
C TYR A 583 -2.39 36.94 37.46
N LEU A 584 -3.51 37.64 37.71
CA LEU A 584 -4.05 38.64 36.80
C LEU A 584 -3.23 39.94 36.81
N GLU A 585 -2.63 40.29 37.95
CA GLU A 585 -1.72 41.43 38.15
C GLU A 585 -0.25 41.15 37.74
N GLU A 586 0.17 39.89 37.55
CA GLU A 586 1.51 39.53 37.04
C GLU A 586 1.66 39.91 35.56
N ASP A 587 2.78 40.54 35.21
CA ASP A 587 3.17 40.92 33.83
C ASP A 587 2.96 39.78 32.81
N THR A 588 2.62 40.13 31.57
CA THR A 588 2.47 39.17 30.48
C THR A 588 3.80 38.53 30.08
N ALA A 589 3.79 37.23 29.82
CA ALA A 589 4.96 36.54 29.27
C ALA A 589 5.31 37.04 27.86
N GLU A 590 6.61 37.04 27.52
CA GLU A 590 7.09 37.35 26.17
C GLU A 590 6.45 36.40 25.14
N ASP A 591 5.99 36.94 24.02
CA ASP A 591 5.42 36.15 22.93
C ASP A 591 6.54 35.64 22.01
N ILE A 592 6.68 34.31 21.92
CA ILE A 592 7.78 33.61 21.25
C ILE A 592 7.17 32.46 20.45
N ASP A 593 7.62 32.28 19.19
CA ASP A 593 7.01 31.37 18.20
C ASP A 593 6.84 29.89 18.63
N GLU A 594 7.54 29.42 19.67
CA GLU A 594 7.46 28.05 20.22
C GLU A 594 7.05 27.99 21.71
N PHE A 595 6.11 28.84 22.16
CA PHE A 595 5.67 28.89 23.56
C PHE A 595 4.85 27.66 24.04
N ASP A 596 5.45 26.79 24.87
CA ASP A 596 4.74 25.68 25.55
C ASP A 596 4.11 26.09 26.89
N ILE A 597 2.81 26.41 26.83
CA ILE A 597 1.95 26.72 27.98
C ILE A 597 1.99 25.64 29.09
N LEU A 598 2.13 24.35 28.76
CA LEU A 598 2.15 23.27 29.77
C LEU A 598 3.49 23.22 30.51
N SER A 599 4.61 23.45 29.80
CA SER A 599 5.93 23.58 30.43
C SER A 599 6.05 24.86 31.28
N TRP A 600 5.45 25.98 30.84
CA TRP A 600 5.39 27.22 31.64
C TRP A 600 4.66 26.99 32.97
N TRP A 601 3.44 26.44 32.92
CA TRP A 601 2.68 26.14 34.13
C TRP A 601 3.40 25.12 35.01
N LYS A 602 3.99 24.06 34.44
CA LYS A 602 4.79 23.06 35.18
C LYS A 602 5.95 23.68 35.95
N PHE A 603 6.66 24.65 35.36
CA PHE A 603 7.77 25.33 36.02
C PHE A 603 7.27 26.24 37.16
N ASN A 604 6.26 27.06 36.87
CA ASN A 604 5.72 28.03 37.82
C ASN A 604 4.80 27.44 38.89
N CYS A 605 4.39 26.15 38.80
CA CYS A 605 3.77 25.37 39.88
C CYS A 605 4.53 25.45 41.22
N SER A 606 5.83 25.72 41.17
CA SER A 606 6.68 25.87 42.36
C SER A 606 6.71 27.31 42.91
N ARG A 607 6.41 28.30 42.06
CA ARG A 607 6.41 29.73 42.36
C ARG A 607 5.05 30.18 42.93
N THR A 608 3.96 29.67 42.37
CA THR A 608 2.59 29.88 42.88
C THR A 608 2.21 28.80 43.90
N SER A 609 2.56 29.05 45.17
CA SER A 609 2.09 28.23 46.29
C SER A 609 0.61 28.52 46.60
N PRO A 610 -0.30 27.53 46.75
CA PRO A 610 -0.15 26.06 46.72
C PRO A 610 -0.74 25.45 45.42
N PRO A 611 -0.86 24.11 45.22
CA PRO A 611 -1.16 23.54 43.89
C PRO A 611 -2.65 23.59 43.50
N ARG A 612 -3.29 24.75 43.67
CA ARG A 612 -4.71 25.01 43.35
C ARG A 612 -4.85 25.64 41.98
N MET A 613 -4.24 26.82 41.77
CA MET A 613 -4.17 27.42 40.44
C MET A 613 -3.53 26.48 39.43
N SER A 614 -2.51 25.70 39.82
CA SER A 614 -1.91 24.69 38.96
C SER A 614 -2.88 23.56 38.57
N ASN A 615 -3.73 23.08 39.48
CA ASN A 615 -4.72 22.03 39.17
C ASN A 615 -5.92 22.56 38.40
N SER A 616 -6.34 23.81 38.67
CA SER A 616 -7.36 24.52 37.89
C SER A 616 -6.85 24.78 36.47
N ALA A 617 -5.65 25.33 36.32
CA ALA A 617 -4.98 25.54 35.03
C ALA A 617 -4.82 24.21 34.30
N ALA A 618 -4.22 23.18 34.91
CA ALA A 618 -4.10 21.85 34.30
C ALA A 618 -5.44 21.24 33.88
N SER A 619 -6.55 21.58 34.55
CA SER A 619 -7.89 21.08 34.25
C SER A 619 -8.73 22.00 33.34
N ILE A 620 -8.17 23.13 32.87
CA ILE A 620 -8.81 24.10 31.95
C ILE A 620 -7.96 24.32 30.69
N THR A 621 -6.63 24.35 30.78
CA THR A 621 -5.71 24.11 29.65
C THR A 621 -5.76 22.65 29.18
N LEU A 622 -6.35 21.77 29.98
CA LEU A 622 -7.02 20.60 29.45
C LEU A 622 -8.19 21.03 28.56
N TRP A 623 -7.92 21.09 27.24
CA TRP A 623 -8.75 20.78 26.04
C TRP A 623 -8.51 21.79 24.88
N PHE A 624 -8.82 21.55 23.58
CA PHE A 624 -8.97 20.25 22.89
C PHE A 624 -8.58 20.22 21.39
N ILE A 625 -7.81 19.19 21.01
CA ILE A 625 -7.45 18.77 19.64
C ILE A 625 -8.69 18.36 18.82
N LEU A 626 -9.32 19.24 18.05
CA LEU A 626 -10.60 18.91 17.42
C LEU A 626 -10.49 17.82 16.34
N ILE A 627 -11.17 16.68 16.59
CA ILE A 627 -11.75 15.85 15.54
C ILE A 627 -13.26 15.97 15.65
N LEU A 628 -13.86 16.52 14.60
CA LEU A 628 -14.82 15.76 13.81
C LEU A 628 -14.13 15.22 12.57
N GLN A 629 -14.86 14.50 11.72
CA GLN A 629 -14.38 13.78 10.53
C GLN A 629 -13.91 14.69 9.37
N ALA A 630 -12.93 15.57 9.65
CA ALA A 630 -12.19 16.42 8.71
C ALA A 630 -10.66 16.37 8.93
N ARG A 631 -10.17 15.56 9.89
CA ARG A 631 -8.74 15.27 10.19
C ARG A 631 -8.60 13.78 10.51
N VAL A 632 -7.58 13.03 10.09
CA VAL A 632 -6.14 13.34 9.89
C VAL A 632 -5.47 13.81 11.18
N LEU A 633 -5.24 12.90 12.12
CA LEU A 633 -4.32 13.14 13.22
C LEU A 633 -3.11 12.18 13.16
N PRO A 634 -1.88 12.70 12.97
CA PRO A 634 -0.67 11.92 12.76
C PRO A 634 -0.10 11.34 14.09
N THR A 635 -0.93 10.59 14.82
CA THR A 635 -0.48 9.62 15.83
C THR A 635 -0.91 8.18 15.51
N ALA A 636 -1.68 8.01 14.43
CA ALA A 636 -1.54 6.85 13.53
C ALA A 636 -0.30 6.97 12.61
N ALA A 637 0.67 7.84 12.95
CA ALA A 637 1.97 7.98 12.29
C ALA A 637 2.98 6.87 12.66
N ARG A 638 2.48 5.68 12.98
CA ARG A 638 3.16 4.43 12.59
C ARG A 638 2.34 3.88 11.43
N TRP A 639 2.90 3.98 10.22
CA TRP A 639 2.19 3.68 8.98
C TRP A 639 1.55 2.29 8.98
N SER A 640 0.22 2.25 9.08
CA SER A 640 -0.53 1.27 8.30
C SER A 640 -0.49 1.72 6.84
N SER A 641 0.07 0.89 5.96
CA SER A 641 0.16 1.21 4.53
C SER A 641 -1.22 1.08 3.90
N GLN A 642 -1.95 2.19 3.79
CA GLN A 642 -3.20 2.24 3.04
C GLN A 642 -2.93 1.98 1.55
N THR A 643 -3.15 0.73 1.15
CA THR A 643 -3.14 0.28 -0.25
C THR A 643 -4.21 1.05 -1.02
N SER A 644 -3.81 2.00 -1.87
CA SER A 644 -4.76 2.75 -2.69
C SER A 644 -5.24 1.85 -3.84
N THR A 645 -6.50 2.00 -4.26
CA THR A 645 -6.97 1.33 -5.49
C THR A 645 -6.88 2.31 -6.66
N LYS A 646 -6.15 1.94 -7.71
CA LYS A 646 -6.09 2.64 -8.99
C LYS A 646 -7.08 2.02 -9.97
N PHE A 647 -7.74 2.86 -10.75
CA PHE A 647 -8.73 2.45 -11.74
C PHE A 647 -8.32 3.01 -13.11
N TYR A 648 -8.35 2.14 -14.12
CA TYR A 648 -8.08 2.47 -15.52
C TYR A 648 -9.16 1.85 -16.41
N ASP A 649 -9.51 2.55 -17.50
CA ASP A 649 -10.30 2.00 -18.60
C ASP A 649 -9.43 2.04 -19.86
N PHE A 650 -9.28 0.88 -20.50
CA PHE A 650 -8.45 0.60 -21.65
C PHE A 650 -9.37 0.16 -22.79
N LYS A 651 -9.77 1.10 -23.64
CA LYS A 651 -10.48 0.82 -24.89
C LYS A 651 -9.45 0.45 -25.96
N VAL A 652 -9.36 -0.83 -26.28
CA VAL A 652 -8.58 -1.34 -27.41
C VAL A 652 -9.36 -1.02 -28.68
N GLN A 653 -8.77 -0.31 -29.63
CA GLN A 653 -9.46 0.15 -30.84
C GLN A 653 -8.51 0.32 -32.02
N MET A 654 -9.05 0.27 -33.24
CA MET A 654 -8.33 0.74 -34.43
C MET A 654 -8.15 2.26 -34.36
N THR A 655 -7.00 2.78 -34.78
CA THR A 655 -6.70 4.22 -34.83
C THR A 655 -5.74 4.52 -35.98
N ARG A 656 -6.02 5.60 -36.71
CA ARG A 656 -5.26 6.02 -37.90
C ARG A 656 -3.95 6.67 -37.50
N VAL A 657 -2.84 6.13 -38.00
CA VAL A 657 -1.49 6.60 -37.73
C VAL A 657 -0.70 6.70 -39.03
N THR A 658 0.06 7.79 -39.17
CA THR A 658 0.95 8.04 -40.30
C THR A 658 2.41 7.97 -39.85
N LYS A 659 3.21 7.10 -40.48
CA LYS A 659 4.65 6.94 -40.26
C LYS A 659 5.30 6.53 -41.58
N LEU A 660 6.57 6.88 -41.82
CA LEU A 660 7.31 6.44 -43.01
C LEU A 660 6.57 6.76 -44.35
N CYS A 661 5.96 7.95 -44.43
CA CYS A 661 5.06 8.39 -45.53
C CYS A 661 3.78 7.54 -45.76
N ASN A 662 3.50 6.53 -44.93
CA ASN A 662 2.35 5.65 -45.07
C ASN A 662 1.34 5.87 -43.95
N THR A 663 0.06 5.97 -44.31
CA THR A 663 -1.07 6.11 -43.38
C THR A 663 -1.86 4.81 -43.33
N LYS A 664 -2.03 4.23 -42.14
CA LYS A 664 -2.86 3.05 -41.94
C LYS A 664 -3.55 3.08 -40.57
N ASP A 665 -4.53 2.21 -40.40
CA ASP A 665 -5.19 2.01 -39.11
C ASP A 665 -4.48 0.87 -38.35
N ILE A 666 -4.11 1.10 -37.10
CA ILE A 666 -3.44 0.13 -36.22
C ILE A 666 -4.22 -0.06 -34.91
N VAL A 667 -4.02 -1.20 -34.23
CA VAL A 667 -4.61 -1.45 -32.91
C VAL A 667 -3.86 -0.62 -31.86
N THR A 668 -4.59 0.14 -31.06
CA THR A 668 -4.07 1.01 -29.99
C THR A 668 -4.93 0.89 -28.72
N VAL A 669 -4.45 1.43 -27.60
CA VAL A 669 -5.26 1.62 -26.38
C VAL A 669 -5.59 3.11 -26.24
N ASN A 670 -6.88 3.42 -26.10
CA ASN A 670 -7.41 4.77 -25.94
C ASN A 670 -6.99 5.75 -27.08
N GLY A 671 -6.67 5.21 -28.27
CA GLY A 671 -6.17 5.99 -29.41
C GLY A 671 -4.71 6.43 -29.30
N MET A 672 -3.94 5.85 -28.38
CA MET A 672 -2.55 6.21 -28.10
C MET A 672 -1.58 5.15 -28.60
N TYR A 673 -0.54 5.58 -29.32
CA TYR A 673 0.63 4.77 -29.71
C TYR A 673 1.91 5.56 -29.40
N PRO A 674 2.76 5.13 -28.45
CA PRO A 674 2.51 4.04 -27.48
C PRO A 674 1.31 4.32 -26.56
N GLY A 675 0.84 3.28 -25.87
CA GLY A 675 -0.32 3.35 -24.99
C GLY A 675 -0.12 4.13 -23.69
N PRO A 676 -1.20 4.37 -22.91
CA PRO A 676 -1.16 5.13 -21.67
C PRO A 676 -0.28 4.51 -20.58
N VAL A 677 0.39 5.35 -19.80
CA VAL A 677 1.22 4.93 -18.65
C VAL A 677 0.34 4.60 -17.43
N LEU A 678 0.58 3.44 -16.82
CA LEU A 678 -0.07 3.00 -15.60
C LEU A 678 0.77 3.43 -14.38
N TYR A 679 0.21 4.28 -13.52
CA TYR A 679 0.88 4.83 -12.35
C TYR A 679 0.33 4.25 -11.03
N ALA A 680 1.14 3.46 -10.35
CA ALA A 680 0.83 2.84 -9.07
C ALA A 680 1.81 3.29 -7.97
N ARG A 681 1.56 2.87 -6.73
CA ARG A 681 2.59 2.72 -5.70
C ARG A 681 2.77 1.25 -5.35
N GLU A 682 3.87 0.95 -4.69
CA GLU A 682 4.08 -0.30 -3.97
C GLU A 682 2.91 -0.63 -3.03
N ASP A 683 2.41 -1.86 -3.13
CA ASP A 683 1.16 -2.38 -2.55
C ASP A 683 -0.15 -1.70 -2.98
N ASP A 684 -0.16 -0.78 -3.95
CA ASP A 684 -1.43 -0.31 -4.52
C ASP A 684 -2.12 -1.45 -5.29
N ARG A 685 -3.45 -1.49 -5.14
CA ARG A 685 -4.33 -2.38 -5.89
C ARG A 685 -4.62 -1.74 -7.24
N VAL A 686 -4.52 -2.50 -8.31
CA VAL A 686 -4.75 -2.02 -9.68
C VAL A 686 -5.95 -2.74 -10.26
N THR A 687 -6.89 -1.96 -10.81
CA THR A 687 -8.06 -2.44 -11.53
C THR A 687 -8.07 -1.82 -12.92
N VAL A 688 -7.94 -2.63 -13.97
CA VAL A 688 -8.00 -2.17 -15.37
C VAL A 688 -9.16 -2.87 -16.07
N LYS A 689 -10.18 -2.09 -16.45
CA LYS A 689 -11.23 -2.55 -17.36
C LYS A 689 -10.67 -2.47 -18.78
N VAL A 690 -10.61 -3.59 -19.48
CA VAL A 690 -10.21 -3.66 -20.90
C VAL A 690 -11.44 -3.94 -21.73
N THR A 691 -11.78 -3.02 -22.63
CA THR A 691 -12.90 -3.08 -23.57
C THR A 691 -12.33 -3.29 -24.97
N ASN A 692 -12.71 -4.36 -25.68
CA ASN A 692 -12.16 -4.68 -26.99
C ASN A 692 -13.08 -4.23 -28.13
N ASP A 693 -12.83 -3.04 -28.67
CA ASP A 693 -13.50 -2.49 -29.85
C ASP A 693 -12.63 -2.63 -31.12
N SER A 694 -11.63 -3.54 -31.10
CA SER A 694 -10.83 -3.92 -32.27
C SER A 694 -11.43 -5.15 -32.98
N PRO A 695 -11.09 -5.42 -34.25
CA PRO A 695 -11.60 -6.60 -34.97
C PRO A 695 -10.90 -7.91 -34.57
N TYR A 696 -9.90 -7.86 -33.69
CA TYR A 696 -9.05 -8.99 -33.32
C TYR A 696 -9.29 -9.46 -31.89
N ASN A 697 -9.02 -10.73 -31.62
CA ASN A 697 -9.00 -11.30 -30.28
C ASN A 697 -7.80 -10.77 -29.50
N ILE A 698 -7.99 -10.28 -28.26
CA ILE A 698 -6.90 -9.67 -27.49
C ILE A 698 -6.88 -10.04 -26.01
N THR A 699 -5.69 -10.10 -25.41
CA THR A 699 -5.43 -10.08 -23.97
C THR A 699 -4.38 -9.01 -23.64
N ILE A 700 -4.30 -8.59 -22.38
CA ILE A 700 -3.27 -7.65 -21.90
C ILE A 700 -2.52 -8.30 -20.75
N HIS A 701 -1.20 -8.37 -20.87
CA HIS A 701 -0.28 -8.83 -19.85
C HIS A 701 0.42 -7.66 -19.14
N TRP A 702 0.75 -7.89 -17.87
CA TRP A 702 1.31 -6.91 -16.95
C TRP A 702 2.75 -7.34 -16.62
N HIS A 703 3.65 -7.09 -17.56
CA HIS A 703 5.01 -7.64 -17.60
C HIS A 703 5.80 -7.38 -16.32
N GLY A 704 6.38 -8.44 -15.76
CA GLY A 704 7.11 -8.42 -14.50
C GLY A 704 6.25 -8.15 -13.25
N VAL A 705 4.94 -7.92 -13.36
CA VAL A 705 4.03 -7.92 -12.20
C VAL A 705 3.89 -9.36 -11.73
N ARG A 706 4.19 -9.62 -10.45
CA ARG A 706 4.23 -10.99 -9.89
C ARG A 706 2.85 -11.64 -9.76
N GLN A 707 1.75 -10.94 -10.03
CA GLN A 707 0.39 -11.49 -10.00
C GLN A 707 0.07 -12.35 -8.76
N LYS A 708 0.54 -11.92 -7.57
CA LYS A 708 0.42 -12.68 -6.32
C LYS A 708 -1.05 -12.94 -5.99
N LEU A 709 -1.46 -14.21 -6.13
CA LEU A 709 -2.86 -14.67 -6.05
C LEU A 709 -3.82 -14.02 -7.07
N SER A 710 -3.29 -13.48 -8.17
CA SER A 710 -4.05 -12.88 -9.27
C SER A 710 -3.70 -13.48 -10.65
N CYS A 711 -3.21 -14.72 -10.68
CA CYS A 711 -2.85 -15.49 -11.90
C CYS A 711 -3.93 -15.44 -13.01
N TRP A 712 -5.23 -15.45 -12.67
CA TRP A 712 -6.35 -15.29 -13.62
C TRP A 712 -6.41 -13.93 -14.35
N TYR A 713 -5.57 -12.98 -13.96
CA TYR A 713 -5.43 -11.65 -14.53
C TYR A 713 -3.99 -11.41 -15.02
N ASP A 714 -3.20 -12.48 -15.21
CA ASP A 714 -1.84 -12.39 -15.71
C ASP A 714 -1.80 -11.96 -17.18
N GLY A 715 -2.65 -12.54 -18.04
CA GLY A 715 -2.85 -12.10 -19.42
C GLY A 715 -2.43 -13.03 -20.57
N PRO A 716 -1.42 -13.93 -20.49
CA PRO A 716 -1.02 -14.73 -21.66
C PRO A 716 -2.15 -15.62 -22.18
N SER A 717 -2.46 -15.43 -23.47
CA SER A 717 -3.53 -16.13 -24.19
C SER A 717 -3.33 -17.64 -24.16
N TYR A 718 -4.41 -18.39 -23.94
CA TYR A 718 -4.43 -19.85 -23.81
C TYR A 718 -3.51 -20.44 -22.70
N ILE A 719 -2.80 -19.61 -21.93
CA ILE A 719 -2.07 -20.01 -20.73
C ILE A 719 -2.90 -19.71 -19.48
N THR A 720 -3.27 -18.44 -19.25
CA THR A 720 -4.02 -18.02 -18.04
C THR A 720 -5.47 -17.64 -18.29
N GLN A 721 -5.81 -17.30 -19.53
CA GLN A 721 -7.17 -16.96 -19.95
C GLN A 721 -7.35 -17.23 -21.46
N CYS A 722 -8.58 -17.36 -21.93
CA CYS A 722 -8.89 -17.21 -23.36
C CYS A 722 -8.99 -15.70 -23.75
N PRO A 723 -8.93 -15.36 -25.05
CA PRO A 723 -8.93 -13.97 -25.49
C PRO A 723 -10.24 -13.22 -25.21
N ILE A 724 -10.13 -11.91 -24.95
CA ILE A 724 -11.27 -10.99 -24.97
C ILE A 724 -11.68 -10.83 -26.44
N GLN A 725 -12.81 -11.41 -26.82
CA GLN A 725 -13.34 -11.29 -28.19
C GLN A 725 -13.77 -9.84 -28.50
N PRO A 726 -13.82 -9.42 -29.77
CA PRO A 726 -14.41 -8.16 -30.19
C PRO A 726 -15.80 -7.91 -29.57
N GLY A 727 -16.06 -6.67 -29.15
CA GLY A 727 -17.27 -6.22 -28.46
C GLY A 727 -17.36 -6.58 -26.97
N ASN A 728 -16.45 -7.42 -26.45
CA ASN A 728 -16.48 -7.84 -25.04
C ASN A 728 -15.55 -7.01 -24.14
N THR A 729 -15.74 -7.16 -22.83
CA THR A 729 -14.99 -6.48 -21.77
C THR A 729 -14.49 -7.48 -20.73
N PHE A 730 -13.28 -7.31 -20.21
CA PHE A 730 -12.78 -8.04 -19.04
C PHE A 730 -12.09 -7.07 -18.07
N THR A 731 -12.19 -7.33 -16.75
CA THR A 731 -11.63 -6.42 -15.73
C THR A 731 -10.49 -7.10 -14.96
N TYR A 732 -9.25 -6.75 -15.32
CA TYR A 732 -8.02 -7.18 -14.65
C TYR A 732 -7.91 -6.59 -13.25
N LYS A 733 -7.57 -7.41 -12.24
CA LYS A 733 -7.54 -7.00 -10.82
C LYS A 733 -6.33 -7.61 -10.10
N PHE A 734 -5.29 -6.82 -9.85
CA PHE A 734 -4.03 -7.26 -9.22
C PHE A 734 -3.54 -6.26 -8.15
N THR A 735 -2.41 -6.56 -7.51
CA THR A 735 -1.80 -5.70 -6.47
C THR A 735 -0.28 -5.67 -6.67
N MET A 736 0.35 -4.50 -6.50
CA MET A 736 1.80 -4.31 -6.68
C MET A 736 2.61 -4.78 -5.45
N VAL A 737 2.43 -6.04 -5.04
CA VAL A 737 2.91 -6.60 -3.77
C VAL A 737 4.44 -6.52 -3.65
N GLU A 738 4.91 -5.59 -2.81
CA GLU A 738 6.32 -5.22 -2.61
C GLU A 738 7.07 -4.76 -3.88
N GLN A 739 6.32 -4.45 -4.95
CA GLN A 739 6.85 -4.06 -6.26
C GLN A 739 6.83 -2.54 -6.46
N LYS A 740 7.93 -2.05 -7.02
CA LYS A 740 8.23 -0.63 -7.28
C LYS A 740 9.15 -0.54 -8.50
N GLY A 741 9.39 0.66 -8.99
CA GLY A 741 10.20 0.89 -10.18
C GLY A 741 9.42 0.90 -11.49
N THR A 742 10.14 0.61 -12.58
CA THR A 742 9.63 0.58 -13.95
C THR A 742 9.34 -0.85 -14.40
N LEU A 743 8.15 -1.05 -14.94
CA LEU A 743 7.69 -2.27 -15.61
C LEU A 743 6.96 -1.86 -16.91
N LEU A 744 6.36 -2.80 -17.63
CA LEU A 744 5.53 -2.50 -18.81
C LEU A 744 4.25 -3.34 -18.84
N TRP A 745 3.32 -2.94 -19.68
CA TRP A 745 2.16 -3.75 -20.06
C TRP A 745 2.15 -3.88 -21.59
N HIS A 746 1.66 -5.01 -22.10
CA HIS A 746 1.59 -5.27 -23.53
C HIS A 746 0.49 -6.28 -23.87
N ALA A 747 0.06 -6.34 -25.13
CA ALA A 747 -0.78 -7.46 -25.59
C ALA A 747 -0.02 -8.80 -25.46
N HIS A 748 -0.71 -9.89 -25.16
CA HIS A 748 -0.10 -11.23 -25.03
C HIS A 748 -0.96 -12.28 -25.76
N SER A 749 -1.21 -11.95 -27.02
CA SER A 749 -2.18 -12.56 -27.92
C SER A 749 -1.93 -12.03 -29.34
N SER A 750 -1.40 -12.87 -30.24
CA SER A 750 -0.91 -12.44 -31.57
C SER A 750 0.20 -11.37 -31.48
N TRP A 751 0.87 -11.07 -32.60
CA TRP A 751 1.94 -10.06 -32.69
C TRP A 751 1.49 -8.61 -32.43
N LEU A 752 0.25 -8.40 -31.95
CA LEU A 752 -0.38 -7.12 -31.63
C LEU A 752 0.43 -6.24 -30.67
N ARG A 753 1.34 -6.80 -29.86
CA ARG A 753 2.22 -5.98 -29.00
C ARG A 753 3.24 -5.14 -29.76
N GLY A 754 3.38 -5.30 -31.08
CA GLY A 754 4.08 -4.33 -31.92
C GLY A 754 3.41 -2.93 -31.94
N THR A 755 2.15 -2.81 -31.54
CA THR A 755 1.48 -1.50 -31.34
C THR A 755 0.71 -1.36 -30.02
N VAL A 756 0.35 -2.47 -29.37
CA VAL A 756 -0.39 -2.50 -28.09
C VAL A 756 0.57 -2.73 -26.92
N TYR A 757 1.21 -1.65 -26.46
CA TYR A 757 2.11 -1.64 -25.31
C TYR A 757 2.18 -0.28 -24.61
N GLY A 758 2.64 -0.25 -23.37
CA GLY A 758 2.89 0.98 -22.60
C GLY A 758 3.61 0.73 -21.29
N ALA A 759 4.02 1.79 -20.60
CA ALA A 759 4.80 1.67 -19.35
C ALA A 759 3.92 1.45 -18.10
N ILE A 760 4.46 0.76 -17.11
CA ILE A 760 3.99 0.74 -15.72
C ILE A 760 5.06 1.44 -14.86
N VAL A 761 4.66 2.40 -14.03
CA VAL A 761 5.53 3.04 -13.04
C VAL A 761 4.94 2.88 -11.66
N ALA A 762 5.61 2.12 -10.81
CA ALA A 762 5.23 1.87 -9.42
C ALA A 762 6.16 2.65 -8.48
N TYR A 763 5.70 3.76 -7.94
CA TYR A 763 6.50 4.54 -6.99
C TYR A 763 6.63 3.80 -5.63
N PRO A 764 7.67 4.08 -4.83
CA PRO A 764 7.74 3.61 -3.43
C PRO A 764 6.50 3.98 -2.61
N LYS A 765 6.25 3.27 -1.51
CA LYS A 765 5.19 3.63 -0.54
C LYS A 765 5.30 5.10 -0.10
N THR A 766 4.17 5.74 0.15
CA THR A 766 4.12 7.15 0.59
C THR A 766 4.93 7.36 1.87
N GLY A 767 6.01 8.14 1.79
CA GLY A 767 6.95 8.38 2.90
C GLY A 767 8.25 7.57 2.85
N VAL A 768 8.35 6.59 1.95
CA VAL A 768 9.61 5.91 1.63
C VAL A 768 10.33 6.72 0.53
N PRO A 769 11.53 7.26 0.79
CA PRO A 769 12.32 7.93 -0.24
C PRO A 769 12.93 6.89 -1.20
N TYR A 770 13.28 7.34 -2.41
CA TYR A 770 14.15 6.56 -3.29
C TYR A 770 15.54 6.35 -2.64
N PRO A 771 16.24 5.24 -2.92
CA PRO A 771 17.61 5.00 -2.46
C PRO A 771 18.68 5.79 -3.25
N LEU A 772 18.26 6.78 -4.05
CA LEU A 772 19.11 7.63 -4.89
C LEU A 772 18.85 9.11 -4.55
N LYS A 773 19.80 9.99 -4.94
CA LYS A 773 19.57 11.43 -4.86
C LYS A 773 18.36 11.78 -5.74
N PRO A 774 17.36 12.56 -5.27
CA PRO A 774 16.20 12.90 -6.07
C PRO A 774 16.61 13.50 -7.43
N PRO A 775 16.13 12.95 -8.56
CA PRO A 775 16.35 13.55 -9.86
C PRO A 775 15.59 14.88 -9.95
N TYR A 776 16.00 15.73 -10.88
CA TYR A 776 15.27 16.95 -11.22
C TYR A 776 13.89 16.60 -11.83
N GLU A 777 13.87 15.67 -12.79
CA GLU A 777 12.67 15.12 -13.42
C GLU A 777 12.85 13.63 -13.77
N GLU A 778 11.75 12.93 -14.00
CA GLU A 778 11.71 11.56 -14.51
C GLU A 778 11.04 11.53 -15.90
N HIS A 779 11.64 10.83 -16.87
CA HIS A 779 11.12 10.69 -18.23
C HIS A 779 11.09 9.22 -18.67
N ILE A 780 10.10 8.86 -19.50
CA ILE A 780 9.90 7.48 -19.97
C ILE A 780 10.36 7.37 -21.42
N ILE A 781 11.15 6.34 -21.71
CA ILE A 781 11.79 6.08 -23.00
C ILE A 781 11.44 4.65 -23.42
N LEU A 782 10.33 4.51 -24.16
CA LEU A 782 9.91 3.24 -24.77
C LEU A 782 10.68 3.04 -26.08
N LEU A 783 11.52 2.01 -26.13
CA LEU A 783 12.18 1.54 -27.34
C LEU A 783 11.24 0.52 -28.03
N GLY A 784 11.18 0.53 -29.36
CA GLY A 784 10.26 -0.36 -30.08
C GLY A 784 10.51 -0.47 -31.57
N GLU A 785 9.62 -1.18 -32.25
CA GLU A 785 9.62 -1.40 -33.70
C GLU A 785 8.32 -0.92 -34.33
N TYR A 786 8.40 -0.35 -35.53
CA TYR A 786 7.25 -0.02 -36.37
C TYR A 786 7.28 -0.86 -37.65
N TRP A 787 6.09 -1.34 -38.01
CA TRP A 787 5.85 -2.25 -39.13
C TRP A 787 4.79 -1.63 -40.06
N LEU A 788 5.01 -1.66 -41.37
CA LEU A 788 4.07 -1.18 -42.39
C LEU A 788 2.93 -2.18 -42.62
N LYS A 789 3.23 -3.48 -42.68
CA LYS A 789 2.21 -4.54 -42.72
C LYS A 789 1.28 -4.52 -41.50
N ASP A 790 0.09 -5.08 -41.62
CA ASP A 790 -0.70 -5.45 -40.44
C ASP A 790 0.01 -6.58 -39.68
N LEU A 791 -0.01 -6.52 -38.35
CA LEU A 791 0.76 -7.43 -37.50
C LEU A 791 0.12 -8.83 -37.41
N VAL A 792 -1.21 -8.91 -37.40
CA VAL A 792 -1.93 -10.19 -37.34
C VAL A 792 -1.82 -10.93 -38.69
N GLN A 793 -1.94 -10.19 -39.80
CA GLN A 793 -1.67 -10.75 -41.12
C GLN A 793 -0.19 -11.11 -41.31
N LEU A 794 0.76 -10.34 -40.75
CA LEU A 794 2.19 -10.65 -40.84
C LEU A 794 2.52 -11.95 -40.09
N GLU A 795 2.00 -12.14 -38.88
CA GLU A 795 2.12 -13.40 -38.13
C GLU A 795 1.56 -14.57 -38.94
N HIS A 796 0.37 -14.40 -39.55
CA HIS A 796 -0.24 -15.42 -40.40
C HIS A 796 0.61 -15.74 -41.65
N ASP A 797 1.15 -14.73 -42.35
CA ASP A 797 2.05 -14.88 -43.50
C ASP A 797 3.33 -15.67 -43.11
N VAL A 798 3.90 -15.37 -41.93
CA VAL A 798 5.14 -16.00 -41.44
C VAL A 798 4.88 -17.46 -41.04
N LEU A 799 3.89 -17.72 -40.19
CA LEU A 799 3.58 -19.06 -39.71
C LEU A 799 3.06 -19.98 -40.84
N SER A 800 2.26 -19.47 -41.78
CA SER A 800 1.76 -20.26 -42.91
C SER A 800 2.83 -20.59 -43.95
N SER A 801 3.85 -19.74 -44.10
CA SER A 801 5.01 -20.03 -44.95
C SER A 801 6.14 -20.78 -44.23
N GLY A 802 6.08 -20.89 -42.91
CA GLY A 802 7.11 -21.56 -42.10
C GLY A 802 8.50 -20.93 -42.20
N GLY A 803 8.59 -19.65 -42.60
CA GLY A 803 9.85 -18.92 -42.72
C GLY A 803 10.08 -17.95 -41.55
N SER A 804 11.09 -17.10 -41.69
CA SER A 804 11.33 -15.96 -40.77
C SER A 804 10.55 -14.72 -41.19
N PRO A 805 10.22 -13.80 -40.25
CA PRO A 805 9.70 -12.49 -40.59
C PRO A 805 10.69 -11.67 -41.44
N PRO A 806 10.19 -10.70 -42.22
CA PRO A 806 11.04 -9.65 -42.77
C PRO A 806 11.56 -8.74 -41.63
N PRO A 807 12.60 -7.94 -41.86
CA PRO A 807 13.00 -6.88 -40.94
C PRO A 807 11.88 -5.87 -40.65
N ALA A 808 11.87 -5.28 -39.45
CA ALA A 808 11.00 -4.16 -39.12
C ALA A 808 11.29 -2.93 -40.00
N ASP A 809 10.24 -2.21 -40.41
CA ASP A 809 10.38 -1.05 -41.29
C ASP A 809 11.10 0.13 -40.61
N ALA A 810 10.94 0.28 -39.29
CA ALA A 810 11.77 1.19 -38.48
C ALA A 810 11.89 0.77 -37.01
N PHE A 811 12.98 1.17 -36.36
CA PHE A 811 13.02 1.29 -34.89
C PHE A 811 12.43 2.63 -34.45
N THR A 812 11.92 2.70 -33.22
CA THR A 812 11.32 3.93 -32.69
C THR A 812 11.70 4.22 -31.25
N ILE A 813 11.71 5.51 -30.90
CA ILE A 813 11.78 6.02 -29.52
C ILE A 813 10.43 6.68 -29.23
N ASN A 814 9.71 6.19 -28.22
CA ASN A 814 8.35 6.62 -27.89
C ASN A 814 7.41 6.65 -29.12
N GLY A 815 7.54 5.68 -30.04
CA GLY A 815 6.75 5.59 -31.27
C GLY A 815 7.18 6.54 -32.41
N HIS A 816 8.26 7.29 -32.26
CA HIS A 816 8.84 8.15 -33.29
C HIS A 816 10.06 7.49 -33.96
N PRO A 817 10.11 7.31 -35.30
CA PRO A 817 11.26 6.73 -35.99
C PRO A 817 12.52 7.60 -35.95
N GLY A 818 12.36 8.93 -35.98
CA GLY A 818 13.48 9.86 -36.05
C GLY A 818 13.99 10.14 -37.47
N PRO A 819 14.96 11.06 -37.62
CA PRO A 819 15.30 11.72 -38.88
C PRO A 819 16.03 10.84 -39.91
N ASN A 820 16.55 9.68 -39.50
CA ASN A 820 17.24 8.75 -40.40
C ASN A 820 16.27 7.95 -41.28
N TYR A 821 14.97 7.94 -40.95
CA TYR A 821 13.95 7.28 -41.74
C TYR A 821 13.21 8.25 -42.66
N ASN A 822 12.80 7.76 -43.83
CA ASN A 822 12.09 8.58 -44.81
C ASN A 822 10.83 9.21 -44.21
N CYS A 823 10.56 10.47 -44.60
CA CYS A 823 9.44 11.29 -44.13
C CYS A 823 9.34 11.46 -42.59
N SER A 824 10.40 11.17 -41.83
CA SER A 824 10.37 11.12 -40.36
C SER A 824 11.22 12.20 -39.68
N THR A 825 11.78 13.14 -40.44
CA THR A 825 12.57 14.30 -39.93
C THR A 825 11.82 15.16 -38.93
N ASN A 826 10.51 15.35 -39.14
CA ASN A 826 9.63 16.09 -38.23
C ASN A 826 8.95 15.16 -37.19
N ASP A 827 9.11 13.85 -37.33
CA ASP A 827 8.54 12.81 -36.47
C ASP A 827 9.64 12.21 -35.58
N THR A 828 10.24 13.08 -34.76
CA THR A 828 11.42 12.79 -33.93
C THR A 828 11.16 13.15 -32.48
N TYR A 829 11.26 12.16 -31.58
CA TYR A 829 11.15 12.39 -30.14
C TYR A 829 12.27 13.32 -29.65
N THR A 830 11.89 14.40 -28.97
CA THR A 830 12.81 15.38 -28.38
C THR A 830 12.54 15.51 -26.89
N LEU A 831 13.59 15.34 -26.08
CA LEU A 831 13.60 15.56 -24.65
C LEU A 831 14.41 16.83 -24.36
N GLU A 832 13.73 17.87 -23.89
CA GLU A 832 14.37 19.11 -23.48
C GLU A 832 14.88 19.03 -22.04
N VAL A 833 16.07 19.58 -21.79
CA VAL A 833 16.75 19.48 -20.50
C VAL A 833 17.46 20.77 -20.10
N LEU A 834 17.52 21.05 -18.80
CA LEU A 834 18.26 22.19 -18.24
C LEU A 834 19.73 21.81 -17.97
N PRO A 835 20.71 22.71 -18.17
CA PRO A 835 22.11 22.46 -17.81
C PRO A 835 22.31 22.22 -16.30
N GLY A 836 23.27 21.36 -15.94
CA GLY A 836 23.67 21.11 -14.55
C GLY A 836 22.61 20.42 -13.68
N LYS A 837 21.72 19.63 -14.29
CA LYS A 837 20.68 18.82 -13.61
C LYS A 837 20.91 17.33 -13.85
N THR A 838 20.27 16.48 -13.06
CA THR A 838 20.25 15.03 -13.26
C THR A 838 18.83 14.55 -13.49
N TYR A 839 18.60 13.85 -14.59
CA TYR A 839 17.31 13.30 -15.01
C TYR A 839 17.30 11.79 -14.79
N LEU A 840 16.15 11.21 -14.44
CA LEU A 840 15.95 9.76 -14.39
C LEU A 840 15.23 9.31 -15.67
N LEU A 841 15.93 8.57 -16.53
CA LEU A 841 15.34 7.97 -17.72
C LEU A 841 14.88 6.54 -17.41
N ARG A 842 13.58 6.29 -17.57
CA ARG A 842 12.93 4.98 -17.42
C ARG A 842 12.86 4.31 -18.80
N ILE A 843 13.88 3.51 -19.11
CA ILE A 843 14.12 2.92 -20.42
C ILE A 843 13.50 1.51 -20.45
N ILE A 844 12.73 1.21 -21.49
CA ILE A 844 11.95 -0.03 -21.61
C ILE A 844 12.09 -0.52 -23.04
N ASN A 845 12.52 -1.77 -23.27
CA ASN A 845 12.42 -2.36 -24.61
C ASN A 845 11.08 -3.07 -24.80
N ALA A 846 10.23 -2.52 -25.67
CA ALA A 846 8.95 -3.07 -26.09
C ALA A 846 8.95 -3.52 -27.57
N ALA A 847 10.12 -3.64 -28.21
CA ALA A 847 10.27 -4.20 -29.55
C ALA A 847 9.73 -5.64 -29.62
N LEU A 848 9.32 -6.04 -30.82
CA LEU A 848 8.67 -7.32 -31.08
C LEU A 848 9.71 -8.45 -31.18
N ASN A 849 10.77 -8.22 -31.98
CA ASN A 849 11.74 -9.25 -32.36
C ASN A 849 13.22 -8.78 -32.26
N MET A 850 13.50 -7.62 -31.67
CA MET A 850 14.84 -7.01 -31.70
C MET A 850 15.34 -6.57 -30.33
N GLU A 851 16.55 -7.03 -29.98
CA GLU A 851 17.33 -6.48 -28.87
C GLU A 851 17.95 -5.15 -29.30
N GLN A 852 17.98 -4.16 -28.41
CA GLN A 852 18.29 -2.79 -28.82
C GLN A 852 19.37 -2.16 -27.93
N PHE A 853 20.41 -1.62 -28.59
CA PHE A 853 21.37 -0.71 -27.97
C PHE A 853 20.75 0.67 -27.80
N PHE A 854 20.96 1.28 -26.64
CA PHE A 854 20.60 2.66 -26.34
C PHE A 854 21.81 3.46 -25.84
N ALA A 855 21.98 4.68 -26.35
CA ALA A 855 23.03 5.61 -25.94
C ALA A 855 22.57 7.07 -26.06
N ILE A 856 23.17 7.96 -25.27
CA ILE A 856 23.01 9.42 -25.41
C ILE A 856 24.39 10.03 -25.69
N ALA A 857 24.50 10.79 -26.78
CA ALA A 857 25.79 11.25 -27.26
C ALA A 857 26.52 12.14 -26.23
N LYS A 858 27.77 11.79 -25.92
CA LYS A 858 28.62 12.42 -24.89
C LYS A 858 28.05 12.42 -23.45
N HIS A 859 27.03 11.63 -23.15
CA HIS A 859 26.45 11.53 -21.80
C HIS A 859 26.54 10.10 -21.27
N ASN A 860 26.93 9.93 -20.01
CA ASN A 860 26.95 8.62 -19.35
C ASN A 860 25.59 8.30 -18.70
N LEU A 861 25.21 7.03 -18.78
CA LEU A 861 24.02 6.44 -18.18
C LEU A 861 24.42 5.76 -16.86
N THR A 862 23.92 6.23 -15.72
CA THR A 862 24.15 5.57 -14.42
C THR A 862 22.93 4.73 -14.04
N ILE A 863 22.99 3.43 -14.34
CA ILE A 863 21.94 2.45 -14.03
C ILE A 863 21.76 2.39 -12.51
N VAL A 864 20.50 2.51 -12.05
CA VAL A 864 20.10 2.50 -10.63
C VAL A 864 18.94 1.54 -10.34
N GLU A 865 18.32 0.99 -11.37
CA GLU A 865 17.21 0.04 -11.28
C GLU A 865 17.18 -0.80 -12.56
N ALA A 866 16.80 -2.07 -12.45
CA ALA A 866 16.46 -2.94 -13.57
C ALA A 866 15.25 -3.82 -13.20
N ASP A 867 14.32 -4.05 -14.12
CA ASP A 867 13.18 -4.97 -13.98
C ASP A 867 12.29 -4.75 -12.72
N GLY A 868 12.26 -3.53 -12.18
CA GLY A 868 11.55 -3.19 -10.94
C GLY A 868 12.33 -3.48 -9.64
N ALA A 869 13.65 -3.65 -9.71
CA ALA A 869 14.55 -3.85 -8.57
C ALA A 869 15.70 -2.84 -8.56
N TYR A 870 15.98 -2.23 -7.41
CA TYR A 870 17.10 -1.28 -7.26
C TYR A 870 18.45 -1.98 -7.33
N THR A 871 19.35 -1.42 -8.14
CA THR A 871 20.70 -1.93 -8.33
C THR A 871 21.72 -1.11 -7.56
N LYS A 872 22.95 -1.62 -7.46
CA LYS A 872 24.10 -0.74 -7.20
C LYS A 872 24.27 0.22 -8.39
N PRO A 873 24.59 1.50 -8.17
CA PRO A 873 24.83 2.46 -9.26
C PRO A 873 25.95 1.98 -10.19
N LEU A 874 25.64 1.76 -11.46
CA LEU A 874 26.57 1.32 -12.50
C LEU A 874 26.60 2.35 -13.64
N THR A 875 27.70 3.09 -13.75
CA THR A 875 27.88 4.11 -14.80
C THR A 875 28.52 3.49 -16.05
N VAL A 876 27.80 3.56 -17.17
CA VAL A 876 28.23 3.12 -18.50
C VAL A 876 27.90 4.19 -19.54
N SER A 877 28.55 4.18 -20.70
CA SER A 877 28.24 5.09 -21.81
C SER A 877 27.04 4.64 -22.65
N GLN A 878 26.77 3.34 -22.69
CA GLN A 878 25.80 2.67 -23.55
C GLN A 878 25.22 1.45 -22.83
N ILE A 879 24.01 1.05 -23.19
CA ILE A 879 23.33 -0.14 -22.66
C ILE A 879 22.71 -0.96 -23.79
N MET A 880 22.47 -2.25 -23.54
CA MET A 880 21.66 -3.13 -24.38
C MET A 880 20.46 -3.60 -23.55
N LEU A 881 19.26 -3.61 -24.13
CA LEU A 881 18.06 -4.21 -23.55
C LEU A 881 17.46 -5.23 -24.51
N GLY A 882 17.21 -6.45 -24.03
CA GLY A 882 16.32 -7.39 -24.70
C GLY A 882 14.85 -6.99 -24.51
N PRO A 883 13.93 -7.31 -25.44
CA PRO A 883 12.49 -7.16 -25.23
C PRO A 883 12.01 -7.62 -23.85
N GLY A 884 11.12 -6.83 -23.25
CA GLY A 884 10.61 -7.05 -21.89
C GLY A 884 11.45 -6.37 -20.79
N GLN A 885 12.77 -6.25 -20.97
CA GLN A 885 13.63 -5.67 -19.93
C GLN A 885 13.37 -4.17 -19.71
N THR A 886 13.49 -3.74 -18.46
CA THR A 886 13.47 -2.33 -18.07
C THR A 886 14.74 -1.92 -17.34
N ILE A 887 15.23 -0.71 -17.59
CA ILE A 887 16.40 -0.11 -16.94
C ILE A 887 16.08 1.35 -16.60
N ASN A 888 16.31 1.77 -15.36
CA ASN A 888 16.34 3.19 -15.03
C ASN A 888 17.78 3.67 -14.93
N ALA A 889 18.11 4.73 -15.68
CA ALA A 889 19.42 5.36 -15.66
C ALA A 889 19.32 6.83 -15.28
N LEU A 890 20.19 7.28 -14.37
CA LEU A 890 20.44 8.70 -14.10
C LEU A 890 21.38 9.27 -15.17
N VAL A 891 21.01 10.42 -15.75
CA VAL A 891 21.79 11.14 -16.76
C VAL A 891 21.96 12.59 -16.30
N THR A 892 23.20 13.06 -16.24
CA THR A 892 23.53 14.43 -15.80
C THR A 892 23.85 15.32 -17.00
N THR A 893 23.31 16.54 -17.04
CA THR A 893 23.54 17.51 -18.11
C THR A 893 24.79 18.35 -17.87
N ASP A 894 25.95 17.68 -17.92
CA ASP A 894 27.28 18.27 -17.66
C ASP A 894 28.00 18.77 -18.93
N GLN A 895 27.40 18.62 -20.11
CA GLN A 895 27.96 19.04 -21.39
C GLN A 895 27.64 20.52 -21.70
N GLN A 896 28.25 21.06 -22.77
CA GLN A 896 27.94 22.40 -23.28
C GLN A 896 26.48 22.47 -23.79
N ILE A 897 25.89 23.68 -23.77
CA ILE A 897 24.53 23.92 -24.30
C ILE A 897 24.49 23.55 -25.79
N GLY A 898 23.79 22.47 -26.11
CA GLY A 898 23.84 21.83 -27.41
C GLY A 898 22.71 20.82 -27.63
N LYS A 899 22.73 20.19 -28.79
CA LYS A 899 21.78 19.15 -29.20
C LYS A 899 22.52 17.83 -29.44
N TYR A 900 22.11 16.80 -28.71
CA TYR A 900 22.79 15.50 -28.63
C TYR A 900 21.84 14.40 -29.14
N SER A 901 22.37 13.41 -29.86
CA SER A 901 21.54 12.28 -30.31
C SER A 901 21.28 11.29 -29.18
N MET A 902 20.01 10.94 -28.94
CA MET A 902 19.63 9.70 -28.28
C MET A 902 19.48 8.64 -29.36
N SER A 903 20.33 7.63 -29.38
CA SER A 903 20.44 6.68 -30.50
C SER A 903 19.93 5.30 -30.10
N VAL A 904 19.10 4.69 -30.95
CA VAL A 904 18.60 3.31 -30.82
C VAL A 904 18.95 2.50 -32.06
N GLY A 905 19.64 1.37 -31.87
CA GLY A 905 20.08 0.49 -32.95
C GLY A 905 20.03 -0.99 -32.55
N PRO A 906 20.20 -1.89 -33.53
CA PRO A 906 20.02 -3.32 -33.32
C PRO A 906 21.21 -3.93 -32.56
N TYR A 907 20.92 -4.85 -31.65
CA TYR A 907 21.82 -5.94 -31.31
C TYR A 907 21.31 -7.22 -31.98
N MET A 908 22.19 -7.90 -32.71
CA MET A 908 21.90 -9.09 -33.50
C MET A 908 23.09 -10.05 -33.42
N SER A 909 22.89 -11.16 -32.74
CA SER A 909 23.92 -12.18 -32.47
C SER A 909 23.80 -13.42 -33.36
N ALA A 910 22.59 -13.73 -33.86
CA ALA A 910 22.36 -14.80 -34.81
C ALA A 910 23.09 -14.57 -36.15
N ARG A 911 23.55 -15.66 -36.74
CA ARG A 911 24.28 -15.64 -38.02
C ARG A 911 23.30 -15.77 -39.19
N ASN A 912 23.60 -15.07 -40.28
CA ASN A 912 22.85 -15.09 -41.55
C ASN A 912 21.37 -14.63 -41.48
N VAL A 913 20.92 -14.06 -40.35
CA VAL A 913 19.60 -13.44 -40.20
C VAL A 913 19.57 -12.04 -40.84
N THR A 914 18.45 -11.67 -41.46
CA THR A 914 18.21 -10.31 -42.00
C THR A 914 17.53 -9.44 -40.94
N PHE A 915 18.03 -8.21 -40.76
CA PHE A 915 17.54 -7.28 -39.73
C PHE A 915 17.62 -5.83 -40.20
N GLN A 916 16.92 -4.95 -39.50
CA GLN A 916 16.88 -3.51 -39.78
C GLN A 916 18.19 -2.87 -39.30
N LYS A 917 18.86 -2.12 -40.18
CA LYS A 917 20.21 -1.55 -39.96
C LYS A 917 20.22 -0.03 -39.76
N ILE A 918 19.13 0.66 -40.09
CA ILE A 918 18.98 2.09 -39.84
C ILE A 918 18.82 2.29 -38.33
N VAL A 919 19.55 3.27 -37.79
CA VAL A 919 19.50 3.67 -36.37
C VAL A 919 18.40 4.71 -36.19
N SER A 920 17.50 4.51 -35.22
CA SER A 920 16.54 5.54 -34.80
C SER A 920 17.26 6.60 -33.94
N ILE A 921 16.92 7.87 -34.15
CA ILE A 921 17.50 9.00 -33.41
C ILE A 921 16.39 9.87 -32.83
N GLY A 922 16.44 10.07 -31.52
CA GLY A 922 15.78 11.16 -30.80
C GLY A 922 16.79 12.24 -30.40
N TYR A 923 16.32 13.34 -29.82
CA TYR A 923 17.17 14.45 -29.42
C TYR A 923 17.13 14.71 -27.91
N PHE A 924 18.31 14.79 -27.29
CA PHE A 924 18.51 15.31 -25.94
C PHE A 924 18.99 16.76 -26.09
N GLN A 925 18.10 17.72 -25.84
CA GLN A 925 18.26 19.13 -26.26
C GLN A 925 18.37 20.05 -25.05
N TYR A 926 19.49 20.77 -24.93
CA TYR A 926 19.67 21.70 -23.82
C TYR A 926 18.84 22.96 -24.05
N SER A 927 18.09 23.38 -23.04
CA SER A 927 17.34 24.64 -23.08
C SER A 927 18.30 25.82 -23.25
N GLY A 928 17.93 26.78 -24.10
CA GLY A 928 18.82 27.85 -24.57
C GLY A 928 19.67 27.50 -25.80
N TYR A 929 19.57 26.28 -26.35
CA TYR A 929 20.16 25.94 -27.65
C TYR A 929 19.58 26.81 -28.78
N THR A 930 20.45 27.43 -29.58
CA THR A 930 20.09 28.13 -30.82
C THR A 930 20.73 27.44 -32.02
N SER A 931 19.95 27.30 -33.09
CA SER A 931 20.25 26.41 -34.23
C SER A 931 21.53 26.70 -35.04
N ASN A 932 22.21 27.82 -34.77
CA ASN A 932 23.28 28.34 -35.62
C ASN A 932 24.70 27.99 -35.14
N ASN A 933 24.89 27.54 -33.89
CA ASN A 933 26.20 27.61 -33.24
C ASN A 933 26.97 26.28 -33.09
N PHE A 934 26.33 25.11 -33.17
CA PHE A 934 27.01 23.82 -32.96
C PHE A 934 26.50 22.70 -33.88
N PRO A 935 27.40 21.87 -34.45
CA PRO A 935 26.99 20.67 -35.17
C PRO A 935 26.41 19.63 -34.20
N LEU A 936 25.47 18.81 -34.69
CA LEU A 936 24.83 17.75 -33.91
C LEU A 936 25.90 16.81 -33.34
N SER A 937 26.00 16.73 -32.02
CA SER A 937 26.90 15.78 -31.38
C SER A 937 26.28 14.40 -31.43
N SER A 938 26.79 13.55 -32.31
CA SER A 938 26.49 12.13 -32.37
C SER A 938 27.54 11.30 -31.63
N THR A 939 27.13 10.12 -31.17
CA THR A 939 28.03 9.06 -30.70
C THR A 939 27.67 7.80 -31.49
N PRO A 940 28.63 7.12 -32.12
CA PRO A 940 28.36 5.85 -32.79
C PRO A 940 27.90 4.83 -31.74
N LEU A 941 26.84 4.09 -32.08
CA LEU A 941 26.51 2.84 -31.38
C LEU A 941 27.58 1.78 -31.69
N PRO A 942 27.64 0.67 -30.92
CA PRO A 942 28.52 -0.44 -31.21
C PRO A 942 28.28 -1.05 -32.60
N SER A 943 29.14 -1.99 -33.02
CA SER A 943 28.72 -2.92 -34.06
C SER A 943 27.54 -3.74 -33.56
N PHE A 944 26.62 -4.11 -34.45
CA PHE A 944 25.38 -4.82 -34.10
C PHE A 944 25.61 -6.16 -33.37
N ASN A 945 26.83 -6.69 -33.39
CA ASN A 945 27.25 -7.94 -32.76
C ASN A 945 28.21 -7.75 -31.57
N ASP A 946 28.36 -6.54 -31.03
CA ASP A 946 29.28 -6.26 -29.92
C ASP A 946 28.76 -6.83 -28.59
N THR A 947 29.43 -7.85 -28.07
CA THR A 947 29.12 -8.48 -26.77
C THR A 947 29.78 -7.78 -25.58
N LEU A 948 30.71 -6.84 -25.79
CA LEU A 948 31.44 -6.17 -24.70
C LEU A 948 30.52 -5.27 -23.86
N VAL A 949 29.59 -4.55 -24.49
CA VAL A 949 28.60 -3.71 -23.79
C VAL A 949 27.71 -4.57 -22.89
N ILE A 950 27.22 -5.70 -23.43
CA ILE A 950 26.36 -6.66 -22.70
C ILE A 950 27.12 -7.23 -21.50
N LYS A 951 28.34 -7.72 -21.73
CA LYS A 951 29.20 -8.23 -20.66
C LYS A 951 29.50 -7.18 -19.59
N THR A 952 29.79 -5.93 -19.99
CA THR A 952 30.09 -4.83 -19.07
C THR A 952 28.89 -4.51 -18.16
N VAL A 953 27.67 -4.53 -18.72
CA VAL A 953 26.46 -4.40 -17.90
C VAL A 953 26.28 -5.61 -16.99
N MET A 954 26.37 -6.84 -17.52
CA MET A 954 26.14 -8.07 -16.77
C MET A 954 27.15 -8.33 -15.63
N ASP A 955 28.43 -7.99 -15.80
CA ASP A 955 29.46 -8.10 -14.74
C ASP A 955 29.25 -7.05 -13.62
N GLY A 956 28.68 -5.90 -13.96
CA GLY A 956 28.42 -4.78 -13.04
C GLY A 956 27.06 -4.82 -12.34
N LEU A 957 26.03 -5.38 -12.98
CA LEU A 957 24.64 -5.33 -12.52
C LEU A 957 24.44 -6.19 -11.27
N ARG A 958 24.13 -5.56 -10.13
CA ARG A 958 24.02 -6.20 -8.82
C ARG A 958 22.88 -5.61 -8.01
N SER A 959 22.27 -6.42 -7.15
CA SER A 959 21.31 -5.94 -6.14
C SER A 959 21.94 -4.85 -5.26
N LEU A 960 21.16 -3.83 -4.90
CA LEU A 960 21.59 -2.68 -4.09
C LEU A 960 22.36 -3.07 -2.80
N GLY A 961 21.99 -4.20 -2.19
CA GLY A 961 22.65 -4.79 -1.02
C GLY A 961 22.67 -6.32 -1.08
N ALA A 962 23.11 -6.95 0.01
CA ALA A 962 23.08 -8.40 0.12
C ALA A 962 21.63 -8.93 0.22
N VAL A 963 21.34 -10.01 -0.50
CA VAL A 963 19.98 -10.56 -0.68
C VAL A 963 19.89 -12.04 -0.29
N ASN A 964 18.69 -12.49 0.08
CA ASN A 964 18.45 -13.87 0.52
C ASN A 964 18.28 -14.84 -0.67
N VAL A 965 19.37 -15.05 -1.42
CA VAL A 965 19.41 -16.01 -2.53
C VAL A 965 19.21 -17.43 -2.02
N PRO A 966 18.33 -18.27 -2.60
CA PRO A 966 18.23 -19.68 -2.26
C PRO A 966 19.59 -20.38 -2.45
N ARG A 967 20.15 -20.96 -1.38
CA ARG A 967 21.48 -21.62 -1.40
C ARG A 967 21.36 -23.11 -1.66
N GLU A 968 20.57 -23.78 -0.83
CA GLU A 968 20.00 -25.11 -1.09
C GLU A 968 18.93 -25.01 -2.18
N ILE A 969 18.82 -26.06 -3.00
CA ILE A 969 17.92 -26.16 -4.15
C ILE A 969 17.09 -27.44 -4.01
N ASP A 970 15.77 -27.31 -4.12
CA ASP A 970 14.82 -28.44 -4.03
C ASP A 970 14.38 -28.91 -5.43
N THR A 971 14.51 -28.05 -6.44
CA THR A 971 14.19 -28.35 -7.84
C THR A 971 15.24 -27.71 -8.73
N ASN A 972 16.04 -28.52 -9.43
CA ASN A 972 17.07 -28.04 -10.34
C ASN A 972 16.71 -28.48 -11.76
N LEU A 973 16.48 -27.51 -12.65
CA LEU A 973 16.18 -27.74 -14.06
C LEU A 973 17.40 -27.33 -14.90
N PHE A 974 17.75 -28.13 -15.90
CA PHE A 974 18.61 -27.71 -17.01
C PHE A 974 17.72 -27.64 -18.24
N ILE A 975 17.65 -26.47 -18.87
CA ILE A 975 16.80 -26.20 -20.02
C ILE A 975 17.68 -25.70 -21.15
N THR A 976 17.89 -26.55 -22.16
CA THR A 976 18.41 -26.06 -23.44
C THR A 976 17.35 -25.21 -24.12
N ILE A 977 17.79 -24.12 -24.75
CA ILE A 977 16.98 -23.21 -25.54
C ILE A 977 17.64 -23.04 -26.91
N GLY A 978 16.85 -22.93 -27.96
CA GLY A 978 17.39 -22.65 -29.29
C GLY A 978 16.36 -22.75 -30.40
N ILE A 979 16.81 -22.39 -31.60
CA ILE A 979 16.02 -22.43 -32.83
C ILE A 979 16.13 -23.80 -33.49
N ASN A 980 15.03 -24.24 -34.10
CA ASN A 980 14.84 -25.55 -34.71
C ASN A 980 14.33 -25.42 -36.15
N VAL A 981 14.45 -26.52 -36.90
CA VAL A 981 13.73 -26.72 -38.16
C VAL A 981 12.87 -27.97 -38.03
N GLN A 982 11.64 -27.91 -38.52
CA GLN A 982 10.68 -29.00 -38.63
C GLN A 982 10.51 -29.39 -40.09
N LYS A 983 10.28 -30.68 -40.35
CA LYS A 983 10.01 -31.17 -41.71
C LYS A 983 8.76 -30.54 -42.30
N CYS A 984 8.89 -29.96 -43.50
CA CYS A 984 7.75 -29.41 -44.24
C CYS A 984 6.71 -30.50 -44.56
N THR A 985 5.49 -30.35 -44.03
CA THR A 985 4.34 -31.24 -44.25
C THR A 985 3.34 -30.71 -45.29
N SER A 986 3.65 -29.58 -45.94
CA SER A 986 2.84 -29.00 -47.02
C SER A 986 2.72 -29.95 -48.21
N LYS A 987 1.54 -29.97 -48.84
CA LYS A 987 1.32 -30.63 -50.15
C LYS A 987 2.18 -30.03 -51.27
N TYR A 988 2.67 -28.81 -51.08
CA TYR A 988 3.57 -28.10 -51.99
C TYR A 988 4.83 -27.70 -51.19
N PRO A 989 5.90 -28.51 -51.20
CA PRO A 989 7.09 -28.24 -50.39
C PRO A 989 7.78 -26.90 -50.71
N SER A 990 7.65 -26.42 -51.94
CA SER A 990 8.12 -25.10 -52.39
C SER A 990 7.45 -23.91 -51.69
N HIS A 991 6.40 -24.12 -50.90
CA HIS A 991 5.75 -23.08 -50.10
C HIS A 991 6.43 -22.90 -48.72
N CYS A 992 7.19 -23.89 -48.25
CA CYS A 992 7.94 -23.82 -46.99
C CYS A 992 9.21 -22.99 -47.19
N LYS A 993 9.31 -21.87 -46.47
CA LYS A 993 10.39 -20.86 -46.58
C LYS A 993 11.37 -20.88 -45.41
N GLY A 994 11.28 -21.89 -44.55
CA GLY A 994 12.30 -22.14 -43.53
C GLY A 994 13.60 -22.65 -44.14
N ILE A 995 14.61 -22.80 -43.29
CA ILE A 995 15.95 -23.23 -43.69
C ILE A 995 15.88 -24.57 -44.45
N ASN A 996 16.54 -24.61 -45.62
CA ASN A 996 16.55 -25.71 -46.58
C ASN A 996 15.16 -26.29 -46.96
N GLY A 997 14.12 -25.45 -46.96
CA GLY A 997 12.74 -25.84 -47.31
C GLY A 997 11.99 -26.55 -46.19
N GLY A 998 12.50 -26.51 -44.95
CA GLY A 998 11.77 -26.88 -43.75
C GLY A 998 10.81 -25.78 -43.27
N VAL A 999 10.27 -25.97 -42.08
CA VAL A 999 9.45 -25.00 -41.33
C VAL A 999 10.23 -24.58 -40.09
N MET A 1000 10.40 -23.27 -39.87
CA MET A 1000 11.05 -22.77 -38.66
C MET A 1000 10.25 -23.12 -37.40
N ALA A 1001 10.97 -23.51 -36.36
CA ALA A 1001 10.45 -23.81 -35.03
C ALA A 1001 11.49 -23.38 -33.98
N ALA A 1002 11.17 -23.54 -32.70
CA ALA A 1002 12.11 -23.35 -31.60
C ALA A 1002 11.68 -24.24 -30.42
N SER A 1003 12.56 -24.50 -29.45
CA SER A 1003 12.24 -25.45 -28.38
C SER A 1003 12.96 -25.20 -27.06
N MET A 1004 12.32 -25.65 -25.97
CA MET A 1004 12.94 -25.81 -24.66
C MET A 1004 13.12 -27.31 -24.35
N ASN A 1005 14.34 -27.76 -24.06
CA ASN A 1005 14.69 -29.20 -23.92
C ASN A 1005 14.22 -30.08 -25.10
N ASN A 1006 14.35 -29.57 -26.34
CA ASN A 1006 13.84 -30.20 -27.57
C ASN A 1006 12.32 -30.40 -27.62
N VAL A 1007 11.55 -29.69 -26.77
CA VAL A 1007 10.08 -29.59 -26.85
C VAL A 1007 9.70 -28.25 -27.47
N SER A 1008 9.09 -28.26 -28.65
CA SER A 1008 8.47 -27.06 -29.23
C SER A 1008 7.08 -26.90 -28.65
N PHE A 1009 6.88 -25.86 -27.83
CA PHE A 1009 5.60 -25.61 -27.19
C PHE A 1009 4.52 -25.31 -28.23
N ARG A 1010 3.30 -25.80 -27.96
CA ARG A 1010 2.11 -25.53 -28.76
C ARG A 1010 0.98 -25.07 -27.86
N GLU A 1011 0.35 -23.94 -28.19
CA GLU A 1011 -0.79 -23.44 -27.46
C GLU A 1011 -2.00 -24.40 -27.55
N PRO A 1012 -2.74 -24.61 -26.46
CA PRO A 1012 -3.97 -25.40 -26.43
C PRO A 1012 -5.20 -24.58 -26.86
N ASN A 1013 -6.32 -25.25 -27.12
CA ASN A 1013 -7.58 -24.59 -27.46
C ASN A 1013 -8.34 -24.03 -26.23
N ILE A 1014 -7.98 -24.46 -25.01
CA ILE A 1014 -8.58 -24.05 -23.74
C ILE A 1014 -7.45 -23.60 -22.81
N SER A 1015 -7.64 -22.49 -22.08
CA SER A 1015 -6.57 -21.94 -21.24
C SER A 1015 -6.04 -22.95 -20.21
N LEU A 1016 -4.71 -23.09 -20.11
CA LEU A 1016 -4.07 -24.07 -19.23
C LEU A 1016 -4.46 -23.91 -17.76
N LEU A 1017 -4.61 -22.68 -17.28
CA LEU A 1017 -5.08 -22.37 -15.93
C LEU A 1017 -6.51 -22.88 -15.69
N GLU A 1018 -7.39 -22.79 -16.68
CA GLU A 1018 -8.74 -23.36 -16.61
C GLU A 1018 -8.73 -24.89 -16.70
N ALA A 1019 -7.94 -25.46 -17.61
CA ALA A 1019 -7.78 -26.90 -17.74
C ALA A 1019 -7.21 -27.55 -16.46
N TYR A 1020 -6.20 -26.93 -15.85
CA TYR A 1020 -5.62 -27.34 -14.57
C TYR A 1020 -6.62 -27.19 -13.40
N TYR A 1021 -7.26 -26.02 -13.27
CA TYR A 1021 -8.19 -25.74 -12.17
C TYR A 1021 -9.46 -26.62 -12.22
N MET A 1022 -9.98 -26.90 -13.42
CA MET A 1022 -11.15 -27.77 -13.64
C MET A 1022 -10.80 -29.26 -13.80
N LYS A 1023 -9.52 -29.61 -13.98
CA LYS A 1023 -9.03 -30.97 -14.28
C LYS A 1023 -9.58 -31.52 -15.61
N ILE A 1024 -9.49 -30.72 -16.67
CA ILE A 1024 -9.86 -31.11 -18.03
C ILE A 1024 -8.72 -31.92 -18.64
N ASN A 1025 -8.92 -33.23 -18.77
CA ASN A 1025 -7.93 -34.14 -19.34
C ASN A 1025 -7.64 -33.82 -20.82
N GLY A 1026 -6.40 -34.09 -21.25
CA GLY A 1026 -6.00 -34.05 -22.67
C GLY A 1026 -5.66 -32.67 -23.26
N GLN A 1027 -5.68 -31.59 -22.46
CA GLN A 1027 -5.25 -30.26 -22.92
C GLN A 1027 -3.73 -30.04 -22.80
N PHE A 1028 -3.06 -30.73 -21.87
CA PHE A 1028 -1.63 -30.67 -21.63
C PHE A 1028 -1.13 -31.95 -20.93
N THR A 1029 0.19 -32.09 -20.80
CA THR A 1029 0.83 -33.14 -19.99
C THR A 1029 1.79 -32.55 -18.96
N GLU A 1030 1.96 -33.23 -17.83
CA GLU A 1030 2.81 -32.81 -16.70
C GLU A 1030 4.27 -33.34 -16.82
N ASP A 1031 4.69 -33.71 -18.03
CA ASP A 1031 5.94 -34.44 -18.32
C ASP A 1031 6.96 -33.62 -19.15
N PHE A 1032 7.07 -32.31 -18.90
CA PHE A 1032 8.22 -31.55 -19.40
C PHE A 1032 9.51 -32.05 -18.70
N PRO A 1033 10.60 -32.33 -19.44
CA PRO A 1033 11.79 -32.95 -18.88
C PRO A 1033 12.69 -31.96 -18.12
N ASP A 1034 13.20 -32.38 -16.95
CA ASP A 1034 14.04 -31.55 -16.05
C ASP A 1034 15.48 -31.37 -16.55
N PHE A 1035 15.86 -32.13 -17.57
CA PHE A 1035 17.18 -32.12 -18.22
C PHE A 1035 16.97 -32.46 -19.71
N PRO A 1036 17.78 -31.93 -20.65
CA PRO A 1036 17.67 -32.28 -22.06
C PRO A 1036 17.80 -33.80 -22.28
N LEU A 1037 16.95 -34.36 -23.15
CA LEU A 1037 16.85 -35.81 -23.41
C LEU A 1037 18.09 -36.38 -24.12
N GLN A 1038 18.92 -35.51 -24.71
CA GLN A 1038 20.21 -35.83 -25.32
C GLN A 1038 21.23 -34.80 -24.85
N VAL A 1039 22.46 -35.24 -24.62
CA VAL A 1039 23.57 -34.40 -24.17
C VAL A 1039 24.68 -34.47 -25.21
N TYR A 1040 25.13 -33.29 -25.64
CA TYR A 1040 26.15 -33.06 -26.65
C TYR A 1040 26.89 -31.76 -26.27
N ASP A 1041 27.94 -31.39 -27.02
CA ASP A 1041 28.55 -30.05 -26.92
C ASP A 1041 27.54 -29.06 -27.51
N PHE A 1042 26.79 -28.40 -26.62
CA PHE A 1042 25.55 -27.71 -26.96
C PHE A 1042 25.78 -26.53 -27.91
N VAL A 1043 26.95 -25.93 -27.87
CA VAL A 1043 27.31 -24.76 -28.70
C VAL A 1043 27.96 -25.17 -30.03
N ASN A 1044 28.85 -26.17 -30.07
CA ASN A 1044 29.70 -26.47 -31.23
C ASN A 1044 29.39 -27.80 -31.93
N GLN A 1045 28.72 -28.75 -31.26
CA GLN A 1045 28.34 -30.06 -31.81
C GLN A 1045 26.84 -30.31 -31.63
N ALA A 1046 26.05 -29.25 -31.69
CA ALA A 1046 24.61 -29.34 -31.85
C ALA A 1046 24.25 -30.09 -33.15
N PRO A 1047 23.07 -30.74 -33.23
CA PRO A 1047 22.68 -31.61 -34.36
C PRO A 1047 22.28 -30.81 -35.61
N ASN A 1048 23.25 -30.09 -36.18
CA ASN A 1048 23.12 -29.18 -37.32
C ASN A 1048 23.07 -29.94 -38.67
N ASP A 1049 23.42 -31.22 -38.67
CA ASP A 1049 23.62 -32.06 -39.85
C ASP A 1049 22.32 -32.59 -40.50
N ILE A 1050 21.15 -32.28 -39.95
CA ILE A 1050 19.84 -32.59 -40.57
C ILE A 1050 19.21 -31.28 -41.08
N PRO A 1051 19.60 -30.79 -42.28
CA PRO A 1051 19.38 -29.40 -42.71
C PRO A 1051 17.92 -28.93 -42.78
N ASN A 1052 16.94 -29.83 -42.72
CA ASN A 1052 15.50 -29.55 -42.84
C ASN A 1052 14.62 -30.23 -41.78
N ASP A 1053 15.18 -30.93 -40.78
CA ASP A 1053 14.41 -31.58 -39.70
C ASP A 1053 15.28 -31.89 -38.46
N THR A 1054 15.27 -30.96 -37.50
CA THR A 1054 15.98 -31.08 -36.21
C THR A 1054 15.26 -31.97 -35.18
N GLN A 1055 14.12 -32.58 -35.52
CA GLN A 1055 13.40 -33.56 -34.70
C GLN A 1055 12.98 -33.07 -33.29
N SER A 1056 12.64 -31.79 -33.17
CA SER A 1056 11.98 -31.23 -31.97
C SER A 1056 10.55 -31.78 -31.79
N ILE A 1057 10.17 -32.05 -30.54
CA ILE A 1057 8.88 -32.66 -30.17
C ILE A 1057 7.83 -31.56 -30.01
N ILE A 1058 6.89 -31.44 -30.94
CA ILE A 1058 5.79 -30.48 -30.84
C ILE A 1058 4.78 -30.95 -29.78
N GLY A 1059 4.54 -30.16 -28.73
CA GLY A 1059 3.52 -30.49 -27.73
C GLY A 1059 3.38 -29.54 -26.54
N THR A 1060 2.20 -29.56 -25.92
CA THR A 1060 1.84 -28.75 -24.76
C THR A 1060 2.28 -29.41 -23.45
N ARG A 1061 3.61 -29.55 -23.26
CA ARG A 1061 4.21 -30.10 -22.03
C ARG A 1061 4.39 -29.01 -20.97
N THR A 1062 4.12 -29.34 -19.71
CA THR A 1062 4.26 -28.44 -18.57
C THR A 1062 5.16 -29.06 -17.51
N LYS A 1063 5.83 -28.22 -16.71
CA LYS A 1063 6.59 -28.67 -15.54
C LYS A 1063 5.81 -28.30 -14.28
N VAL A 1064 5.46 -29.30 -13.49
CA VAL A 1064 4.80 -29.08 -12.19
C VAL A 1064 5.83 -28.95 -11.07
N ILE A 1065 5.63 -27.98 -10.18
CA ILE A 1065 6.51 -27.62 -9.06
C ILE A 1065 5.67 -27.51 -7.78
N GLU A 1066 6.20 -27.98 -6.65
CA GLU A 1066 5.55 -27.87 -5.34
C GLU A 1066 5.62 -26.44 -4.78
N TYR A 1067 4.62 -26.04 -4.00
CA TYR A 1067 4.60 -24.71 -3.39
C TYR A 1067 5.77 -24.53 -2.42
N GLY A 1068 6.53 -23.45 -2.60
CA GLY A 1068 7.67 -23.09 -1.75
C GLY A 1068 8.99 -23.79 -2.13
N SER A 1069 9.03 -24.62 -3.18
CA SER A 1069 10.29 -25.19 -3.69
C SER A 1069 11.29 -24.10 -4.05
N ARG A 1070 12.55 -24.26 -3.63
CA ARG A 1070 13.68 -23.44 -4.04
C ARG A 1070 14.17 -23.93 -5.40
N VAL A 1071 13.88 -23.17 -6.45
CA VAL A 1071 14.12 -23.55 -7.84
C VAL A 1071 15.44 -22.95 -8.32
N GLN A 1072 16.26 -23.76 -8.99
CA GLN A 1072 17.31 -23.30 -9.90
C GLN A 1072 16.94 -23.71 -11.32
N ILE A 1073 17.13 -22.81 -12.29
CA ILE A 1073 17.09 -23.13 -13.71
C ILE A 1073 18.43 -22.72 -14.32
N ILE A 1074 19.08 -23.66 -15.02
CA ILE A 1074 20.18 -23.38 -15.94
C ILE A 1074 19.56 -23.26 -17.33
N LEU A 1075 19.68 -22.09 -17.95
CA LEU A 1075 19.32 -21.84 -19.34
C LEU A 1075 20.59 -21.96 -20.19
N GLN A 1076 20.56 -22.77 -21.23
CA GLN A 1076 21.71 -23.06 -22.11
C GLN A 1076 21.32 -22.82 -23.57
N ASP A 1077 21.93 -21.82 -24.23
CA ASP A 1077 21.78 -21.63 -25.68
C ASP A 1077 22.43 -22.78 -26.45
N THR A 1078 21.87 -23.13 -27.63
CA THR A 1078 22.34 -24.24 -28.47
C THR A 1078 22.59 -23.83 -29.91
N GLY A 1079 23.69 -24.33 -30.49
CA GLY A 1079 24.09 -24.04 -31.87
C GLY A 1079 23.23 -24.65 -32.99
N THR A 1080 22.08 -25.26 -32.65
CA THR A 1080 21.25 -26.18 -33.46
C THR A 1080 20.85 -25.66 -34.85
N VAL A 1081 20.71 -24.35 -34.98
CA VAL A 1081 20.49 -23.63 -36.24
C VAL A 1081 21.43 -22.43 -36.31
N THR A 1082 21.46 -21.64 -35.23
CA THR A 1082 22.46 -20.63 -34.91
C THR A 1082 22.44 -20.44 -33.40
N THR A 1083 23.59 -20.10 -32.82
CA THR A 1083 23.64 -19.49 -31.48
C THR A 1083 23.00 -18.12 -31.52
N GLU A 1084 22.20 -17.76 -30.52
CA GLU A 1084 21.53 -16.45 -30.44
C GLU A 1084 21.29 -16.03 -28.98
N ASN A 1085 21.32 -14.73 -28.73
CA ASN A 1085 21.04 -14.18 -27.41
C ASN A 1085 19.51 -14.15 -27.20
N HIS A 1086 19.03 -14.91 -26.23
CA HIS A 1086 17.60 -15.13 -26.04
C HIS A 1086 17.09 -14.48 -24.75
N PRO A 1087 16.26 -13.42 -24.81
CA PRO A 1087 15.64 -12.80 -23.64
C PRO A 1087 14.55 -13.71 -23.07
N ILE A 1088 14.89 -14.55 -22.10
CA ILE A 1088 13.94 -15.45 -21.43
C ILE A 1088 13.23 -14.71 -20.29
N HIS A 1089 11.92 -14.59 -20.41
CA HIS A 1089 11.01 -14.01 -19.42
C HIS A 1089 10.33 -15.10 -18.58
N LEU A 1090 10.04 -14.84 -17.30
CA LEU A 1090 9.24 -15.70 -16.43
C LEU A 1090 8.06 -14.94 -15.78
N HIS A 1091 6.84 -15.39 -16.06
CA HIS A 1091 5.61 -14.82 -15.49
C HIS A 1091 5.46 -15.13 -13.99
N GLY A 1092 4.75 -14.25 -13.28
CA GLY A 1092 4.35 -14.44 -11.87
C GLY A 1092 5.49 -14.42 -10.84
N HIS A 1093 6.74 -14.29 -11.27
CA HIS A 1093 7.93 -14.34 -10.42
C HIS A 1093 8.95 -13.29 -10.85
N SER A 1094 9.97 -13.13 -10.01
CA SER A 1094 11.23 -12.48 -10.39
C SER A 1094 12.34 -13.36 -9.79
N PHE A 1095 13.51 -13.42 -10.43
CA PHE A 1095 14.57 -14.37 -10.12
C PHE A 1095 15.91 -13.69 -9.94
N TYR A 1096 16.77 -14.28 -9.11
CA TYR A 1096 18.16 -13.88 -8.99
C TYR A 1096 18.98 -14.51 -10.11
N VAL A 1097 19.65 -13.72 -10.94
CA VAL A 1097 20.63 -14.23 -11.91
C VAL A 1097 21.94 -14.48 -11.16
N VAL A 1098 22.17 -15.73 -10.74
CA VAL A 1098 23.30 -16.07 -9.87
C VAL A 1098 24.61 -16.27 -10.63
N GLY A 1099 24.56 -16.49 -11.94
CA GLY A 1099 25.75 -16.53 -12.80
C GLY A 1099 25.37 -16.62 -14.27
N TYR A 1100 26.35 -16.38 -15.13
CA TYR A 1100 26.23 -16.53 -16.58
C TYR A 1100 27.61 -16.85 -17.16
N GLY A 1101 27.66 -17.33 -18.40
CA GLY A 1101 28.92 -17.67 -19.08
C GLY A 1101 28.77 -17.93 -20.57
N ALA A 1102 29.89 -18.20 -21.22
CA ALA A 1102 29.96 -18.64 -22.61
C ALA A 1102 30.37 -20.13 -22.69
N GLY A 1103 30.04 -20.79 -23.79
CA GLY A 1103 30.14 -22.24 -23.94
C GLY A 1103 29.08 -23.00 -23.15
N ASP A 1104 29.34 -24.27 -22.90
CA ASP A 1104 28.46 -25.16 -22.15
C ASP A 1104 28.58 -24.94 -20.64
N TYR A 1105 27.45 -24.94 -19.93
CA TYR A 1105 27.43 -24.90 -18.46
C TYR A 1105 28.10 -26.15 -17.87
N THR A 1106 29.15 -25.94 -17.07
CA THR A 1106 29.73 -26.96 -16.19
C THR A 1106 29.72 -26.47 -14.73
N PRO A 1107 29.24 -27.28 -13.76
CA PRO A 1107 29.21 -26.89 -12.34
C PRO A 1107 30.57 -26.49 -11.76
N GLN A 1108 31.66 -26.93 -12.36
CA GLN A 1108 33.04 -26.67 -11.93
C GLN A 1108 33.57 -25.31 -12.42
N ALA A 1109 33.10 -24.80 -13.57
CA ALA A 1109 33.46 -23.48 -14.09
C ALA A 1109 32.50 -22.37 -13.62
N ALA A 1110 31.30 -22.73 -13.19
CA ALA A 1110 30.25 -21.79 -12.79
C ALA A 1110 30.53 -21.09 -11.44
N SER A 1111 31.08 -19.88 -11.49
CA SER A 1111 31.23 -19.01 -10.32
C SER A 1111 29.93 -18.25 -10.02
N PHE A 1112 29.19 -18.64 -8.98
CA PHE A 1112 27.92 -18.01 -8.63
C PHE A 1112 28.04 -16.85 -7.62
N ASN A 1113 27.40 -15.72 -7.94
CA ASN A 1113 27.10 -14.66 -7.00
C ASN A 1113 25.91 -15.07 -6.11
N LEU A 1114 26.21 -15.51 -4.89
CA LEU A 1114 25.23 -15.84 -3.84
C LEU A 1114 25.20 -14.80 -2.71
N VAL A 1115 25.53 -13.54 -3.04
CA VAL A 1115 25.56 -12.39 -2.12
C VAL A 1115 24.70 -11.24 -2.62
N ASP A 1116 24.98 -10.69 -3.81
CA ASP A 1116 24.28 -9.54 -4.39
C ASP A 1116 23.88 -9.69 -5.88
N PRO A 1117 23.45 -10.88 -6.36
CA PRO A 1117 23.04 -11.05 -7.76
C PRO A 1117 21.88 -10.11 -8.12
N PRO A 1118 21.78 -9.64 -9.38
CA PRO A 1118 20.66 -8.82 -9.83
C PRO A 1118 19.37 -9.64 -9.79
N TYR A 1119 18.26 -8.97 -9.49
CA TYR A 1119 16.95 -9.58 -9.33
C TYR A 1119 16.04 -9.09 -10.46
N LEU A 1120 15.82 -9.95 -11.45
CA LEU A 1120 15.22 -9.60 -12.75
C LEU A 1120 13.93 -10.39 -13.00
N ASN A 1121 13.19 -10.04 -14.04
CA ASN A 1121 12.09 -10.85 -14.57
C ASN A 1121 12.39 -11.37 -15.99
N THR A 1122 13.34 -10.75 -16.70
CA THR A 1122 13.79 -11.15 -18.03
C THR A 1122 15.32 -11.16 -18.14
N ILE A 1123 15.90 -12.26 -18.63
CA ILE A 1123 17.36 -12.43 -18.81
C ILE A 1123 17.70 -12.76 -20.26
N GLY A 1124 18.52 -11.91 -20.90
CA GLY A 1124 19.24 -12.28 -22.11
C GLY A 1124 20.23 -13.39 -21.81
N VAL A 1125 19.94 -14.62 -22.23
CA VAL A 1125 20.86 -15.75 -22.17
C VAL A 1125 21.92 -15.52 -23.26
N PRO A 1126 23.23 -15.51 -22.94
CA PRO A 1126 24.27 -15.19 -23.92
C PRO A 1126 24.28 -16.14 -25.13
N ALA A 1127 24.43 -15.58 -26.32
CA ALA A 1127 24.62 -16.36 -27.54
C ALA A 1127 25.83 -17.29 -27.44
N GLY A 1128 25.62 -18.59 -27.63
CA GLY A 1128 26.62 -19.63 -27.44
C GLY A 1128 27.06 -19.74 -25.98
N GLY A 1129 26.12 -19.61 -25.03
CA GLY A 1129 26.40 -19.52 -23.61
C GLY A 1129 25.23 -19.91 -22.72
N TRP A 1130 25.31 -19.55 -21.43
CA TRP A 1130 24.35 -19.96 -20.40
C TRP A 1130 24.06 -18.88 -19.38
N ALA A 1131 22.90 -18.99 -18.72
CA ALA A 1131 22.51 -18.18 -17.56
C ALA A 1131 21.89 -19.07 -16.47
N ALA A 1132 22.31 -18.88 -15.22
CA ALA A 1132 21.80 -19.59 -14.06
C ALA A 1132 20.91 -18.67 -13.22
N ILE A 1133 19.63 -19.02 -13.07
CA ILE A 1133 18.64 -18.25 -12.31
C ILE A 1133 18.12 -19.03 -11.10
N ARG A 1134 17.80 -18.33 -10.01
CA ARG A 1134 17.22 -18.90 -8.79
C ARG A 1134 16.02 -18.10 -8.28
N PHE A 1135 14.95 -18.80 -7.90
CA PHE A 1135 13.76 -18.21 -7.27
C PHE A 1135 13.11 -19.21 -6.30
N VAL A 1136 12.02 -18.80 -5.64
CA VAL A 1136 11.18 -19.68 -4.83
C VAL A 1136 9.81 -19.77 -5.51
N ALA A 1137 9.27 -20.97 -5.67
CA ALA A 1137 7.96 -21.22 -6.26
C ALA A 1137 6.82 -20.90 -5.25
N ASP A 1138 6.77 -19.66 -4.77
CA ASP A 1138 5.89 -19.19 -3.70
C ASP A 1138 4.60 -18.50 -4.21
N ASN A 1139 4.18 -18.82 -5.44
CA ASN A 1139 3.02 -18.22 -6.08
C ASN A 1139 2.17 -19.28 -6.82
N PRO A 1140 1.02 -19.71 -6.28
CA PRO A 1140 0.24 -20.81 -6.85
C PRO A 1140 -0.46 -20.39 -8.14
N GLY A 1141 -0.31 -21.16 -9.22
CA GLY A 1141 -0.80 -20.77 -10.53
C GLY A 1141 -0.16 -21.53 -11.68
N VAL A 1142 -0.44 -21.05 -12.90
CA VAL A 1142 0.12 -21.56 -14.15
C VAL A 1142 0.86 -20.39 -14.80
N TRP A 1143 2.18 -20.49 -14.90
CA TRP A 1143 3.06 -19.39 -15.26
C TRP A 1143 3.82 -19.69 -16.54
N TYR A 1144 3.79 -18.77 -17.49
CA TYR A 1144 4.51 -18.92 -18.74
C TYR A 1144 6.00 -18.54 -18.57
N MET A 1145 6.89 -19.29 -19.21
CA MET A 1145 8.30 -18.94 -19.33
C MET A 1145 8.67 -19.07 -20.80
N HIS A 1146 9.07 -17.97 -21.44
CA HIS A 1146 9.23 -17.92 -22.89
C HIS A 1146 10.31 -16.95 -23.33
N CYS A 1147 10.81 -17.10 -24.56
CA CYS A 1147 11.61 -16.05 -25.19
C CYS A 1147 10.72 -14.85 -25.54
N HIS A 1148 11.18 -13.63 -25.22
CA HIS A 1148 10.44 -12.37 -25.46
C HIS A 1148 10.69 -11.80 -26.87
N MET A 1149 11.35 -12.55 -27.76
CA MET A 1149 11.26 -12.34 -29.21
C MET A 1149 10.00 -13.06 -29.69
N GLU A 1150 9.03 -12.31 -30.23
CA GLU A 1150 7.68 -12.84 -30.50
C GLU A 1150 7.66 -14.00 -31.48
N VAL A 1151 8.49 -13.91 -32.54
CA VAL A 1151 8.65 -14.99 -33.51
C VAL A 1151 9.11 -16.29 -32.85
N HIS A 1152 10.00 -16.23 -31.85
CA HIS A 1152 10.46 -17.41 -31.12
C HIS A 1152 9.39 -17.99 -30.20
N MET A 1153 8.57 -17.14 -29.57
CA MET A 1153 7.39 -17.58 -28.82
C MET A 1153 6.38 -18.28 -29.74
N SER A 1154 6.04 -17.69 -30.89
CA SER A 1154 5.14 -18.31 -31.89
C SER A 1154 5.71 -19.60 -32.52
N TRP A 1155 7.03 -19.75 -32.55
CA TRP A 1155 7.73 -20.97 -32.96
C TRP A 1155 7.85 -22.05 -31.86
N GLY A 1156 7.45 -21.74 -30.63
CA GLY A 1156 7.40 -22.69 -29.51
C GLY A 1156 8.59 -22.64 -28.53
N LEU A 1157 9.38 -21.55 -28.49
CA LEU A 1157 10.46 -21.32 -27.52
C LEU A 1157 9.90 -20.95 -26.12
N SER A 1158 9.13 -21.87 -25.55
CA SER A 1158 8.38 -21.67 -24.32
C SER A 1158 8.26 -22.95 -23.47
N VAL A 1159 7.95 -22.77 -22.19
CA VAL A 1159 7.48 -23.81 -21.28
C VAL A 1159 6.49 -23.20 -20.28
N VAL A 1160 5.66 -24.03 -19.64
CA VAL A 1160 4.71 -23.60 -18.63
C VAL A 1160 5.04 -24.25 -17.29
N LEU A 1161 5.22 -23.43 -16.26
CA LEU A 1161 5.49 -23.86 -14.89
C LEU A 1161 4.19 -23.84 -14.08
N ILE A 1162 3.70 -25.01 -13.65
CA ILE A 1162 2.51 -25.14 -12.80
C ILE A 1162 2.97 -25.22 -11.35
N VAL A 1163 2.76 -24.15 -10.58
CA VAL A 1163 3.04 -24.14 -9.14
C VAL A 1163 1.78 -24.57 -8.39
N LYS A 1164 1.89 -25.68 -7.64
CA LYS A 1164 0.77 -26.23 -6.86
C LYS A 1164 0.33 -25.29 -5.74
N ASN A 1165 -0.82 -25.61 -5.14
CA ASN A 1165 -1.29 -24.96 -3.91
C ASN A 1165 -0.46 -25.45 -2.71
N GLY A 1166 -0.12 -24.53 -1.81
CA GLY A 1166 0.40 -24.83 -0.48
C GLY A 1166 -0.69 -25.24 0.51
N GLN A 1167 -0.44 -25.01 1.80
CA GLN A 1167 -1.31 -25.39 2.91
C GLN A 1167 -2.20 -24.21 3.38
N GLY A 1168 -1.82 -22.98 3.06
CA GLY A 1168 -2.50 -21.74 3.42
C GLY A 1168 -3.49 -21.22 2.37
N GLN A 1169 -4.45 -20.40 2.82
CA GLN A 1169 -5.37 -19.68 1.91
C GLN A 1169 -4.64 -18.62 1.06
N GLN A 1170 -3.54 -18.06 1.57
CA GLN A 1170 -2.64 -17.16 0.82
C GLN A 1170 -1.61 -17.95 -0.03
N GLU A 1171 -1.69 -19.27 -0.01
CA GLU A 1171 -0.82 -20.22 -0.74
C GLU A 1171 -1.66 -21.04 -1.73
N THR A 1172 -2.95 -20.70 -1.90
CA THR A 1172 -3.92 -21.42 -2.75
C THR A 1172 -4.39 -20.51 -3.88
N LEU A 1173 -4.29 -20.96 -5.12
CA LEU A 1173 -4.84 -20.31 -6.31
C LEU A 1173 -6.33 -19.97 -6.09
N PRO A 1174 -6.74 -18.68 -6.15
CA PRO A 1174 -8.13 -18.30 -5.94
C PRO A 1174 -9.07 -18.85 -7.02
N ARG A 1175 -10.37 -18.78 -6.75
CA ARG A 1175 -11.41 -19.14 -7.72
C ARG A 1175 -11.33 -18.24 -8.96
N PRO A 1176 -11.62 -18.75 -10.18
CA PRO A 1176 -11.64 -17.93 -11.38
C PRO A 1176 -12.65 -16.79 -11.31
N PRO A 1177 -12.38 -15.65 -11.98
CA PRO A 1177 -13.35 -14.57 -12.13
C PRO A 1177 -14.63 -15.04 -12.82
N THR A 1178 -15.75 -14.44 -12.41
CA THR A 1178 -17.07 -14.63 -13.04
C THR A 1178 -17.17 -13.93 -14.39
N ASP A 1179 -16.38 -12.87 -14.59
CA ASP A 1179 -16.26 -12.06 -15.81
C ASP A 1179 -15.14 -12.54 -16.75
N ARG A 1180 -14.51 -13.70 -16.51
CA ARG A 1180 -13.42 -14.19 -17.38
C ARG A 1180 -13.91 -14.42 -18.83
N PRO A 1181 -13.08 -14.13 -19.85
CA PRO A 1181 -13.38 -14.53 -21.22
C PRO A 1181 -13.52 -16.04 -21.32
N ARG A 1182 -14.46 -16.50 -22.15
CA ARG A 1182 -14.69 -17.92 -22.38
C ARG A 1182 -13.82 -18.45 -23.52
N CYS A 1183 -13.44 -19.71 -23.36
CA CYS A 1183 -13.16 -20.63 -24.46
C CYS A 1183 -14.50 -21.30 -24.87
#